data_AF-A0A817ML25-F1
#
_entry.id   AF-A0A817ML25-F1
#
_cell.length_a   1.000
_cell.length_b   1.000
_cell.length_c   1.000
_cell.angle_alpha   90.00
_cell.angle_beta   90.00
_cell.angle_gamma   90.00
#
_symmetry.space_group_name_H-M   'P 1'
#
loop_
_entity.id
_entity.type
_entity.pdbx_description
1 polymer ?
#
loop_
_entity_poly.entity_id
_entity_poly.type
_entity_poly.pdbx_seq_one_letter_code
_entity_poly.pdbx_strand_id
1 'polypeptide(L)'
;MDNNDESMDNDEEEMLTKMMSSQMYLTPLDVLKHLEKIWANEKEVLAIYLATLRSLHHSITHAHNNPISLFFFEVLPVLPSKFRPVLSFNDQKFENPKTVRYSTIIQDNQLIKELLLLKDKQTTDISTSTTNRSSLTNTLRGATNEEKLNNLWLKMQITVNSIFDSSLDNRSGARVAKGIRQVIEKKEGLFRMHMMGKRVNYAGRSVISPDPFIAIYEVGIPEIFAKKLTYPELVTPHNVHELRQLILNGPDVHPGANFVELEDGTIRRLLPNNLSQRTAVAKLLLTREKQHGNTTLMSTKRVYRHLRTGDYVLVNRQPTLHRPSIQAHMARVLPGEKTLRLHYAQCKSYNADFDGDEMNIHLPQNELGRAEAAVLMITYQHFLVSKDGTPLTGLIQDHVVAGTALTMRDRFFEKSDYQQLVYNAIGSYSRRKIHLLPPCIWKPKQLWTGKQIISTILLYIQPANEASLNLDSKSKLSMKSWPSKPNATNIDLMADTDVIIRHGHLLSGLIDKAHCGATLASVVHCYYELYGKRCAADLITAFSKLFTLFLQYYRGFTLGIEDVLLLSPGVSHRRRLINECRAQAGQKALQKTFSLPENSNEEVLTDEFAKAFCSKSFDERISKEMDMNYKTSIDEYQNQIIKQCMSHLFKQFPDNNLQFLIQSGAKGSSVNAMQMSCLLGQQELEGKRPPMMPSGRTLPSFRPYEYSPRSGGFVDGSFLSGIRPQEYFFHCMAGREGLIDTAVKTARIGYLQRCLMKHLEGLVVNYDLTVRDSDGSVIQFQYGEDGLAVEKCTYLKEAYYPFLIANHSTILREDEYSRIVDMCGSTKEKPIIKKLKKIRAWRKKTRDLADDDNNLNDSIRLKISDETKIRMTPFINYSRFFDLHTLTNSLKSKDINEARSIMVQTWRDLSDDKRQQYNHGVVKFYSPVTQNYLPASNLGAITERLDDLIRNYITTHGKLDQTNMDKRTFEKMLHFKSLKSCIDPGESVGILAAQSIGEPSTQMTLNTFHFAGRGEMNVTLGVPRLRELLMVASQKVKTQT
;
A
#
# COMPACT_ATOMS: atom_id res chain seq x y z
N MET A 1 -35.09 -12.73 -29.59
CA MET A 1 -36.40 -12.18 -29.98
C MET A 1 -36.30 -10.71 -29.69
N ASP A 2 -36.25 -9.91 -30.75
CA ASP A 2 -36.52 -8.47 -30.83
C ASP A 2 -36.04 -8.04 -32.24
N ASN A 3 -36.77 -8.54 -33.24
CA ASN A 3 -36.81 -8.00 -34.59
C ASN A 3 -38.25 -7.51 -34.75
N ASN A 4 -38.47 -6.21 -34.60
CA ASN A 4 -39.63 -5.45 -35.07
C ASN A 4 -39.46 -4.04 -34.52
N ASP A 5 -38.80 -3.17 -35.30
CA ASP A 5 -39.02 -1.72 -35.35
C ASP A 5 -38.07 -1.13 -36.42
N GLU A 6 -38.29 -1.49 -37.68
CA GLU A 6 -37.72 -0.80 -38.84
C GLU A 6 -38.86 -0.48 -39.82
N SER A 7 -39.66 0.51 -39.44
CA SER A 7 -40.50 1.26 -40.39
C SER A 7 -40.71 2.67 -39.86
N MET A 8 -39.65 3.48 -39.91
CA MET A 8 -39.74 4.93 -39.87
C MET A 8 -38.85 5.55 -40.97
N ASP A 9 -39.55 6.24 -41.86
CA ASP A 9 -39.18 7.44 -42.64
C ASP A 9 -38.10 7.34 -43.73
N ASN A 10 -38.49 6.74 -44.87
CA ASN A 10 -37.87 7.00 -46.18
C ASN A 10 -37.83 8.52 -46.53
N ASP A 11 -38.73 9.33 -45.95
CA ASP A 11 -38.74 10.78 -46.15
C ASP A 11 -37.57 11.47 -45.43
N GLU A 12 -37.05 10.94 -44.32
CA GLU A 12 -35.85 11.46 -43.66
C GLU A 12 -34.57 11.12 -44.43
N GLU A 13 -34.48 9.93 -45.03
CA GLU A 13 -33.37 9.55 -45.92
C GLU A 13 -33.36 10.39 -47.21
N GLU A 14 -34.53 10.72 -47.78
CA GLU A 14 -34.64 11.61 -48.95
C GLU A 14 -34.31 13.07 -48.60
N MET A 15 -34.67 13.53 -47.39
CA MET A 15 -34.29 14.85 -46.89
C MET A 15 -32.78 14.93 -46.59
N LEU A 16 -32.19 13.88 -46.03
CA LEU A 16 -30.74 13.75 -45.81
C LEU A 16 -29.98 13.71 -47.13
N THR A 17 -30.46 12.99 -48.16
CA THR A 17 -29.83 12.98 -49.49
C THR A 17 -29.99 14.30 -50.25
N LYS A 18 -31.10 15.03 -50.09
CA LYS A 18 -31.24 16.44 -50.55
C LYS A 18 -30.34 17.42 -49.78
N MET A 19 -30.16 17.22 -48.47
CA MET A 19 -29.22 18.01 -47.67
C MET A 19 -27.75 17.69 -48.01
N MET A 20 -27.42 16.43 -48.33
CA MET A 20 -26.08 16.01 -48.72
C MET A 20 -25.71 16.46 -50.14
N SER A 21 -26.67 16.48 -51.08
CA SER A 21 -26.46 17.02 -52.43
C SER A 21 -26.33 18.55 -52.48
N SER A 22 -26.64 19.25 -51.38
CA SER A 22 -26.50 20.71 -51.24
C SER A 22 -25.36 21.15 -50.30
N GLN A 23 -24.47 20.24 -49.89
CA GLN A 23 -23.32 20.60 -49.04
C GLN A 23 -22.28 21.41 -49.83
N MET A 24 -22.29 22.72 -49.64
CA MET A 24 -21.28 23.63 -50.17
C MET A 24 -20.04 23.62 -49.27
N TYR A 25 -18.86 23.39 -49.85
CA TYR A 25 -17.59 23.48 -49.13
C TYR A 25 -17.27 24.95 -48.81
N LEU A 26 -17.24 25.30 -47.52
CA LEU A 26 -16.81 26.61 -47.05
C LEU A 26 -15.29 26.63 -46.88
N THR A 27 -14.64 27.65 -47.43
CA THR A 27 -13.19 27.79 -47.26
C THR A 27 -12.87 28.28 -45.84
N PRO A 28 -11.68 27.98 -45.28
CA PRO A 28 -11.29 28.48 -43.96
C PRO A 28 -11.35 30.01 -43.83
N LEU A 29 -11.14 30.74 -44.92
CA LEU A 29 -11.26 32.21 -44.97
C LEU A 29 -12.71 32.68 -44.83
N ASP A 30 -13.66 31.96 -45.43
CA ASP A 30 -15.10 32.27 -45.28
C ASP A 30 -15.56 31.99 -43.85
N VAL A 31 -15.07 30.89 -43.27
CA VAL A 31 -15.32 30.55 -41.86
C VAL A 31 -14.74 31.62 -40.92
N LEU A 32 -13.51 32.09 -41.17
CA LEU A 32 -12.91 33.17 -40.40
C LEU A 32 -13.79 34.42 -40.44
N LYS A 33 -14.20 34.90 -41.62
CA LYS A 33 -15.07 36.08 -41.76
C LYS A 33 -16.40 35.93 -41.02
N HIS A 34 -17.00 34.74 -41.05
CA HIS A 34 -18.23 34.47 -40.29
C HIS A 34 -18.00 34.53 -38.79
N LEU A 35 -16.92 33.93 -38.31
CA LEU A 35 -16.55 33.97 -36.90
C LEU A 35 -16.25 35.41 -36.44
N GLU A 36 -15.57 36.21 -37.24
CA GLU A 36 -15.32 37.63 -36.94
C GLU A 36 -16.62 38.44 -36.79
N LYS A 37 -17.62 38.19 -37.64
CA LYS A 37 -18.96 38.79 -37.50
C LYS A 37 -19.66 38.33 -36.23
N ILE A 38 -19.53 37.06 -35.87
CA ILE A 38 -20.09 36.53 -34.62
C ILE A 38 -19.43 37.21 -33.41
N TRP A 39 -18.12 37.42 -33.41
CA TRP A 39 -17.46 38.17 -32.34
C TRP A 39 -17.87 39.63 -32.27
N ALA A 40 -18.06 40.29 -33.41
CA ALA A 40 -18.55 41.67 -33.42
C ALA A 40 -19.92 41.79 -32.72
N ASN A 41 -20.78 40.79 -32.86
CA ASN A 41 -22.13 40.79 -32.31
C ASN A 41 -22.22 40.22 -30.88
N GLU A 42 -21.51 39.12 -30.58
CA GLU A 42 -21.68 38.30 -29.37
C GLU A 42 -20.40 38.26 -28.50
N LYS A 43 -19.57 39.33 -28.54
CA LYS A 43 -18.31 39.39 -27.78
C LYS A 43 -18.49 39.14 -26.29
N GLU A 44 -19.56 39.64 -25.69
CA GLU A 44 -19.75 39.58 -24.23
C GLU A 44 -19.99 38.14 -23.77
N VAL A 45 -20.83 37.42 -24.51
CA VAL A 45 -21.12 36.01 -24.27
C VAL A 45 -19.86 35.17 -24.49
N LEU A 46 -19.17 35.38 -25.62
CA LEU A 46 -17.96 34.61 -25.95
C LEU A 46 -16.80 34.89 -24.99
N ALA A 47 -16.66 36.12 -24.49
CA ALA A 47 -15.66 36.47 -23.49
C ALA A 47 -15.91 35.82 -22.11
N ILE A 48 -17.17 35.50 -21.79
CA ILE A 48 -17.54 34.76 -20.58
C ILE A 48 -17.22 33.28 -20.74
N TYR A 49 -17.62 32.66 -21.87
CA TYR A 49 -17.37 31.24 -22.12
C TYR A 49 -15.89 30.91 -22.36
N LEU A 50 -15.16 31.80 -23.04
CA LEU A 50 -13.74 31.62 -23.38
C LEU A 50 -12.92 32.73 -22.72
N ALA A 51 -12.54 32.51 -21.46
CA ALA A 51 -11.74 33.44 -20.67
C ALA A 51 -10.41 33.85 -21.36
N THR A 52 -9.86 33.01 -22.23
CA THR A 52 -8.69 33.33 -23.07
C THR A 52 -8.95 34.49 -24.01
N LEU A 53 -10.10 34.51 -24.71
CA LEU A 53 -10.50 35.61 -25.59
C LEU A 53 -10.71 36.91 -24.83
N ARG A 54 -11.22 36.83 -23.59
CA ARG A 54 -11.32 37.98 -22.68
C ARG A 54 -9.95 38.55 -22.29
N SER A 55 -8.99 37.69 -21.94
CA SER A 55 -7.63 38.13 -21.57
C SER A 55 -6.91 38.81 -22.73
N LEU A 56 -7.09 38.29 -23.94
CA LEU A 56 -6.53 38.81 -25.18
C LEU A 56 -7.21 40.13 -25.58
N HIS A 57 -8.52 40.24 -25.41
CA HIS A 57 -9.23 41.50 -25.66
C HIS A 57 -8.71 42.66 -24.81
N HIS A 58 -8.36 42.41 -23.54
CA HIS A 58 -7.77 43.43 -22.67
C HIS A 58 -6.30 43.77 -22.99
N SER A 59 -5.54 42.82 -23.54
CA SER A 59 -4.10 43.01 -23.84
C SER A 59 -3.82 43.50 -25.26
N ILE A 60 -4.75 43.33 -26.20
CA ILE A 60 -4.63 43.75 -27.62
C ILE A 60 -5.24 45.15 -27.83
N THR A 61 -4.86 46.14 -27.03
CA THR A 61 -5.32 47.54 -27.21
C THR A 61 -4.53 48.31 -28.29
N HIS A 62 -3.47 47.73 -28.88
CA HIS A 62 -2.58 48.46 -29.80
C HIS A 62 -2.12 47.73 -31.10
N ALA A 63 -2.66 46.57 -31.45
CA ALA A 63 -2.31 45.91 -32.72
C ALA A 63 -3.55 45.27 -33.39
N HIS A 64 -3.65 45.41 -34.70
CA HIS A 64 -4.78 45.12 -35.59
C HIS A 64 -5.34 43.67 -35.63
N ASN A 65 -5.15 42.83 -34.60
CA ASN A 65 -5.56 41.41 -34.66
C ASN A 65 -6.82 41.12 -33.84
N ASN A 66 -7.86 40.64 -34.52
CA ASN A 66 -9.08 40.12 -33.90
C ASN A 66 -8.74 38.85 -33.07
N PRO A 67 -9.20 38.71 -31.81
CA PRO A 67 -8.93 37.52 -30.97
C PRO A 67 -9.32 36.18 -31.61
N ILE A 68 -10.23 36.18 -32.58
CA ILE A 68 -10.67 34.98 -33.32
C ILE A 68 -9.59 34.38 -34.22
N SER A 69 -8.59 35.16 -34.62
CA SER A 69 -7.43 34.66 -35.36
C SER A 69 -6.70 33.52 -34.64
N LEU A 70 -6.87 33.37 -33.32
CA LEU A 70 -6.32 32.27 -32.51
C LEU A 70 -6.69 30.86 -33.04
N PHE A 71 -7.87 30.71 -33.64
CA PHE A 71 -8.33 29.40 -34.13
C PHE A 71 -7.69 28.99 -35.47
N PHE A 72 -6.98 29.91 -36.13
CA PHE A 72 -6.42 29.70 -37.45
C PHE A 72 -4.89 29.87 -37.42
N PHE A 73 -4.18 29.01 -38.14
CA PHE A 73 -2.74 29.13 -38.30
C PHE A 73 -2.42 29.88 -39.60
N GLU A 74 -2.06 31.15 -39.50
CA GLU A 74 -1.40 31.87 -40.60
C GLU A 74 0.07 31.48 -40.73
N VAL A 75 0.72 31.21 -39.58
CA VAL A 75 2.12 30.81 -39.49
C VAL A 75 2.23 29.55 -38.64
N LEU A 76 2.90 28.53 -39.17
CA LEU A 76 3.19 27.30 -38.45
C LEU A 76 4.60 27.36 -37.83
N PRO A 77 4.75 27.35 -36.49
CA PRO A 77 6.05 27.34 -35.86
C PRO A 77 6.79 26.01 -36.10
N VAL A 78 8.05 26.11 -36.52
CA VAL A 78 8.91 24.94 -36.74
C VAL A 78 9.72 24.64 -35.48
N LEU A 79 9.64 23.42 -34.99
CA LEU A 79 10.42 22.99 -33.81
C LEU A 79 11.94 23.10 -34.08
N PRO A 80 12.73 23.59 -33.11
CA PRO A 80 14.20 23.62 -33.22
C PRO A 80 14.80 22.25 -33.53
N SER A 81 15.98 22.25 -34.18
CA SER A 81 16.69 21.04 -34.61
C SER A 81 16.95 20.05 -33.47
N LYS A 82 17.22 20.54 -32.25
CA LYS A 82 17.40 19.71 -31.04
C LYS A 82 16.22 18.77 -30.76
N PHE A 83 14.99 19.17 -31.10
CA PHE A 83 13.77 18.38 -30.88
C PHE A 83 13.38 17.52 -32.09
N ARG A 84 14.16 17.60 -33.17
CA ARG A 84 14.01 16.80 -34.39
C ARG A 84 15.37 16.21 -34.80
N PRO A 85 16.03 15.44 -33.92
CA PRO A 85 17.33 14.88 -34.23
C PRO A 85 17.23 13.88 -35.39
N VAL A 86 18.34 13.73 -36.11
CA VAL A 86 18.54 12.62 -37.06
C VAL A 86 18.52 11.32 -36.25
N LEU A 87 17.74 10.35 -36.70
CA LEU A 87 17.63 9.05 -36.05
C LEU A 87 18.70 8.14 -36.62
N SER A 88 19.52 7.51 -35.78
CA SER A 88 20.50 6.51 -36.22
C SER A 88 20.06 5.13 -35.76
N PHE A 89 19.94 4.18 -36.68
CA PHE A 89 19.68 2.77 -36.38
C PHE A 89 20.66 1.91 -37.17
N ASN A 90 21.47 1.10 -36.47
CA ASN A 90 22.55 0.29 -37.05
C ASN A 90 23.44 1.08 -38.03
N ASP A 91 23.97 2.23 -37.58
CA ASP A 91 24.80 3.17 -38.37
C ASP A 91 24.14 3.82 -39.60
N GLN A 92 22.90 3.44 -39.95
CA GLN A 92 22.12 4.14 -40.95
C GLN A 92 21.42 5.36 -40.35
N LYS A 93 21.51 6.49 -41.05
CA LYS A 93 20.90 7.76 -40.65
C LYS A 93 19.56 7.94 -41.36
N PHE A 94 18.51 8.11 -40.57
CA PHE A 94 17.14 8.36 -41.01
C PHE A 94 16.73 9.78 -40.62
N GLU A 95 15.97 10.42 -41.50
CA GLU A 95 15.37 11.72 -41.19
C GLU A 95 14.32 11.59 -40.09
N ASN A 96 14.16 12.65 -39.31
CA ASN A 96 13.10 12.69 -38.32
C ASN A 96 11.74 12.76 -39.03
N PRO A 97 10.76 11.91 -38.68
CA PRO A 97 9.44 11.93 -39.32
C PRO A 97 8.72 13.28 -39.27
N LYS A 98 8.99 14.11 -38.24
CA LYS A 98 8.44 15.47 -38.15
C LYS A 98 9.05 16.40 -39.20
N THR A 99 10.35 16.25 -39.50
CA THR A 99 11.04 17.03 -40.53
C THR A 99 10.47 16.74 -41.91
N VAL A 100 10.23 15.47 -42.22
CA VAL A 100 9.62 15.03 -43.49
C VAL A 100 8.27 15.73 -43.73
N ARG A 101 7.44 15.86 -42.69
CA ARG A 101 6.15 16.56 -42.79
C ARG A 101 6.30 18.06 -42.99
N TYR A 102 7.23 18.71 -42.29
CA TYR A 102 7.50 20.12 -42.52
C TYR A 102 7.97 20.36 -43.97
N SER A 103 8.81 19.50 -44.52
CA SER A 103 9.20 19.61 -45.94
C SER A 103 8.00 19.42 -46.88
N THR A 104 7.09 18.48 -46.61
CA THR A 104 5.88 18.30 -47.42
C THR A 104 4.98 19.54 -47.37
N ILE A 105 4.80 20.16 -46.20
CA ILE A 105 3.99 21.40 -46.08
C ILE A 105 4.62 22.55 -46.87
N ILE A 106 5.95 22.69 -46.83
CA ILE A 106 6.65 23.71 -47.60
C ILE A 106 6.49 23.47 -49.10
N GLN A 107 6.60 22.21 -49.55
CA GLN A 107 6.36 21.82 -50.95
C GLN A 107 4.92 22.11 -51.37
N ASP A 108 3.93 21.72 -50.58
CA ASP A 108 2.51 21.98 -50.88
C ASP A 108 2.21 23.49 -50.92
N ASN A 109 2.79 24.29 -50.02
CA ASN A 109 2.65 25.75 -50.02
C ASN A 109 3.30 26.40 -51.26
N GLN A 110 4.46 25.92 -51.69
CA GLN A 110 5.08 26.36 -52.95
C GLN A 110 4.19 26.06 -54.15
N LEU A 111 3.61 24.86 -54.23
CA LEU A 111 2.68 24.47 -55.31
C LEU A 111 1.41 25.31 -55.33
N ILE A 112 0.82 25.61 -54.16
CA ILE A 112 -0.34 26.50 -54.04
C ILE A 112 0.01 27.89 -54.57
N LYS A 113 1.17 28.44 -54.21
CA LYS A 113 1.64 29.74 -54.70
C LYS A 113 1.79 29.75 -56.22
N GLU A 114 2.30 28.68 -56.81
CA GLU A 114 2.44 28.57 -58.27
C GLU A 114 1.09 28.49 -58.99
N LEU A 115 0.12 27.75 -58.45
CA LEU A 115 -1.24 27.69 -59.02
C LEU A 115 -1.98 29.03 -58.92
N LEU A 116 -1.79 29.78 -57.83
CA LEU A 116 -2.35 31.13 -57.69
C LEU A 116 -1.75 32.09 -58.72
N LEU A 117 -0.43 32.05 -58.94
CA LEU A 117 0.24 32.84 -59.98
C LEU A 117 -0.22 32.48 -61.40
N LEU A 118 -0.59 31.22 -61.65
CA LEU A 118 -1.17 30.79 -62.92
C LEU A 118 -2.63 31.24 -63.09
N LYS A 119 -3.37 31.42 -61.98
CA LYS A 119 -4.73 31.97 -61.98
C LYS A 119 -4.74 33.47 -62.26
N ASP A 120 -3.80 34.23 -61.70
CA ASP A 120 -3.71 35.69 -61.88
C ASP A 120 -3.17 36.10 -63.26
N LYS A 121 -2.33 35.26 -63.90
CA LYS A 121 -1.72 35.53 -65.22
C LYS A 121 -2.64 35.29 -66.43
N GLN A 122 -3.93 35.63 -66.32
CA GLN A 122 -4.78 35.87 -67.49
C GLN A 122 -4.60 37.28 -68.10
N THR A 123 -3.74 38.13 -67.54
CA THR A 123 -3.38 39.43 -68.12
C THR A 123 -1.89 39.49 -68.50
N THR A 124 -1.67 39.32 -69.81
CA THR A 124 -0.54 39.75 -70.66
C THR A 124 0.93 39.65 -70.17
N ASP A 125 1.71 39.02 -71.05
CA ASP A 125 3.16 39.12 -71.29
C ASP A 125 4.13 38.07 -70.74
N ILE A 126 5.03 37.71 -71.68
CA ILE A 126 5.72 36.45 -71.93
C ILE A 126 7.12 36.47 -71.31
N SER A 127 7.64 35.32 -70.87
CA SER A 127 8.94 34.73 -71.29
C SER A 127 9.66 33.87 -70.22
N THR A 128 10.08 32.67 -70.63
CA THR A 128 11.24 31.89 -70.14
C THR A 128 11.23 31.14 -68.79
N SER A 129 10.08 30.66 -68.29
CA SER A 129 10.11 29.57 -67.28
C SER A 129 8.95 28.58 -67.34
N THR A 130 8.20 28.53 -68.44
CA THR A 130 6.88 27.87 -68.48
C THR A 130 6.92 26.36 -68.70
N THR A 131 8.00 25.80 -69.27
CA THR A 131 8.07 24.39 -69.70
C THR A 131 8.21 23.40 -68.54
N ASN A 132 8.93 23.75 -67.47
CA ASN A 132 9.02 22.90 -66.27
C ASN A 132 7.81 23.09 -65.34
N ARG A 133 7.15 24.26 -65.39
CA ARG A 133 6.06 24.62 -64.47
C ARG A 133 4.74 23.90 -64.78
N SER A 134 4.43 23.69 -66.05
CA SER A 134 3.25 22.93 -66.48
C SER A 134 3.35 21.42 -66.17
N SER A 135 4.57 20.88 -66.09
CA SER A 135 4.82 19.45 -65.82
C SER A 135 4.48 19.04 -64.38
N LEU A 136 4.78 19.89 -63.38
CA LEU A 136 4.42 19.67 -61.97
C LEU A 136 2.92 19.87 -61.70
N THR A 137 2.24 20.73 -62.45
CA THR A 137 0.80 20.97 -62.28
C THR A 137 -0.08 19.88 -62.91
N ASN A 138 0.47 19.11 -63.85
CA ASN A 138 -0.23 18.01 -64.52
C ASN A 138 -0.25 16.71 -63.70
N THR A 139 0.61 16.59 -62.68
CA THR A 139 0.66 15.45 -61.75
C THR A 139 -0.36 15.56 -60.61
N LEU A 140 -1.04 16.70 -60.47
CA LEU A 140 -2.03 16.98 -59.42
C LEU A 140 -3.44 16.53 -59.82
N ARG A 141 -4.19 15.97 -58.86
CA ARG A 141 -5.60 15.54 -59.06
C ARG A 141 -6.55 16.72 -59.25
N GLY A 142 -7.33 16.68 -60.32
CA GLY A 142 -8.40 17.63 -60.65
C GLY A 142 -8.39 18.01 -62.14
N ALA A 143 -9.56 18.22 -62.74
CA ALA A 143 -9.68 18.59 -64.15
C ALA A 143 -9.45 20.10 -64.37
N THR A 144 -9.87 20.93 -63.42
CA THR A 144 -9.70 22.39 -63.46
C THR A 144 -8.60 22.85 -62.49
N ASN A 145 -8.02 24.03 -62.75
CA ASN A 145 -7.03 24.63 -61.85
C ASN A 145 -7.61 24.93 -60.45
N GLU A 146 -8.91 25.21 -60.36
CA GLU A 146 -9.60 25.48 -59.09
C GLU A 146 -9.83 24.20 -58.28
N GLU A 147 -10.18 23.10 -58.94
CA GLU A 147 -10.29 21.80 -58.29
C GLU A 147 -8.92 21.31 -57.78
N LYS A 148 -7.86 21.52 -58.57
CA LYS A 148 -6.48 21.24 -58.16
C LYS A 148 -6.07 22.06 -56.94
N LEU A 149 -6.42 23.35 -56.89
CA LEU A 149 -6.16 24.23 -55.75
C LEU A 149 -6.87 23.74 -54.48
N ASN A 150 -8.16 23.41 -54.58
CA ASN A 150 -8.95 22.90 -53.44
C ASN A 150 -8.40 21.56 -52.92
N ASN A 151 -8.04 20.65 -53.81
CA ASN A 151 -7.44 19.36 -53.45
C ASN A 151 -6.07 19.52 -52.76
N LEU A 152 -5.23 20.45 -53.23
CA LEU A 152 -3.96 20.78 -52.59
C LEU A 152 -4.16 21.43 -51.21
N TRP A 153 -5.12 22.34 -51.09
CA TRP A 153 -5.45 22.96 -49.81
C TRP A 153 -5.90 21.93 -48.77
N LEU A 154 -6.77 20.99 -49.17
CA LEU A 154 -7.19 19.87 -48.33
C LEU A 154 -6.02 18.96 -47.95
N LYS A 155 -5.12 18.66 -48.90
CA LYS A 155 -3.92 17.86 -48.64
C LYS A 155 -2.98 18.57 -47.63
N MET A 156 -2.77 19.87 -47.80
CA MET A 156 -1.96 20.67 -46.88
C MET A 156 -2.60 20.69 -45.48
N GLN A 157 -3.92 20.89 -45.39
CA GLN A 157 -4.65 20.84 -44.13
C GLN A 157 -4.52 19.47 -43.43
N ILE A 158 -4.63 18.37 -44.17
CA ILE A 158 -4.43 17.01 -43.61
C ILE A 158 -2.98 16.83 -43.13
N THR A 159 -2.01 17.33 -43.87
CA THR A 159 -0.59 17.24 -43.50
C THR A 159 -0.30 18.02 -42.22
N VAL A 160 -0.84 19.24 -42.09
CA VAL A 160 -0.80 20.06 -40.86
C VAL A 160 -1.51 19.35 -39.70
N ASN A 161 -2.72 18.83 -39.93
CA ASN A 161 -3.47 18.08 -38.92
C ASN A 161 -2.64 16.89 -38.41
N SER A 162 -1.95 16.16 -39.29
CA SER A 162 -1.14 15.00 -38.91
C SER A 162 0.00 15.34 -37.94
N ILE A 163 0.57 16.56 -38.01
CA ILE A 163 1.63 17.02 -37.10
C ILE A 163 1.10 17.04 -35.66
N PHE A 164 -0.14 17.49 -35.47
CA PHE A 164 -0.77 17.56 -34.15
C PHE A 164 -1.41 16.22 -33.77
N ASP A 165 -2.21 15.65 -34.66
CA ASP A 165 -2.96 14.41 -34.44
C ASP A 165 -2.85 13.48 -35.66
N SER A 166 -2.11 12.39 -35.49
CA SER A 166 -1.94 11.40 -36.55
C SER A 166 -3.22 10.61 -36.88
N SER A 167 -4.24 10.58 -36.03
CA SER A 167 -5.51 9.88 -36.33
C SER A 167 -6.45 10.65 -37.26
N LEU A 168 -6.16 11.92 -37.54
CA LEU A 168 -6.93 12.70 -38.51
C LEU A 168 -6.49 12.42 -39.97
N ASP A 169 -5.42 11.65 -40.17
CA ASP A 169 -4.97 11.18 -41.48
C ASP A 169 -5.38 9.71 -41.70
N ASN A 170 -6.63 9.51 -42.15
CA ASN A 170 -7.17 8.18 -42.47
C ASN A 170 -6.81 7.70 -43.89
N ARG A 171 -6.13 8.51 -44.69
CA ARG A 171 -5.86 8.21 -46.11
C ARG A 171 -4.64 7.34 -46.33
N SER A 172 -3.73 7.29 -45.36
CA SER A 172 -2.46 6.58 -45.46
C SER A 172 -2.49 5.32 -44.59
N GLY A 173 -2.79 4.16 -45.18
CA GLY A 173 -2.72 2.84 -44.51
C GLY A 173 -1.32 2.41 -44.04
N ALA A 174 -0.34 3.31 -44.09
CA ALA A 174 1.02 3.12 -43.58
C ALA A 174 1.08 3.48 -42.08
N ARG A 175 2.09 2.97 -41.35
CA ARG A 175 2.35 3.38 -39.96
C ARG A 175 2.65 4.89 -39.90
N VAL A 176 1.61 5.68 -39.68
CA VAL A 176 1.66 7.15 -39.58
C VAL A 176 2.55 7.55 -38.40
N ALA A 177 3.50 8.44 -38.64
CA ALA A 177 4.35 8.98 -37.58
C ALA A 177 3.50 9.65 -36.49
N LYS A 178 3.88 9.44 -35.22
CA LYS A 178 3.13 9.96 -34.06
C LYS A 178 3.05 11.50 -34.13
N GLY A 179 1.84 12.03 -34.08
CA GLY A 179 1.59 13.46 -33.89
C GLY A 179 1.95 13.92 -32.47
N ILE A 180 1.93 15.24 -32.25
CA ILE A 180 2.21 15.84 -30.93
C ILE A 180 1.27 15.29 -29.86
N ARG A 181 -0.03 15.15 -30.17
CA ARG A 181 -1.04 14.56 -29.27
C ARG A 181 -0.63 13.16 -28.82
N GLN A 182 -0.25 12.28 -29.75
CA GLN A 182 0.16 10.91 -29.43
C GLN A 182 1.50 10.81 -28.67
N VAL A 183 2.36 11.83 -28.76
CA VAL A 183 3.60 11.92 -27.95
C VAL A 183 3.29 12.32 -26.51
N ILE A 184 2.25 13.14 -26.31
CA ILE A 184 1.84 13.61 -24.99
C ILE A 184 0.97 12.57 -24.28
N GLU A 185 -0.01 12.00 -25.00
CA GLU A 185 -0.97 11.03 -24.50
C GLU A 185 -0.36 9.62 -24.34
N LYS A 186 -1.10 8.72 -23.68
CA LYS A 186 -0.76 7.31 -23.38
C LYS A 186 0.20 7.09 -22.19
N LYS A 187 0.41 5.82 -21.87
CA LYS A 187 1.31 5.37 -20.79
C LYS A 187 2.77 5.70 -21.06
N GLU A 188 3.19 5.55 -22.32
CA GLU A 188 4.52 5.89 -22.83
C GLU A 188 4.63 7.37 -23.26
N GLY A 189 3.58 8.16 -23.01
CA GLY A 189 3.57 9.58 -23.31
C GLY A 189 4.46 10.40 -22.37
N LEU A 190 4.73 11.64 -22.77
CA LEU A 190 5.65 12.57 -22.10
C LEU A 190 5.37 12.71 -20.60
N PHE A 191 4.12 12.99 -20.21
CA PHE A 191 3.77 13.27 -18.81
C PHE A 191 4.07 12.08 -17.89
N ARG A 192 3.69 10.86 -18.28
CA ARG A 192 3.83 9.70 -17.40
C ARG A 192 5.25 9.13 -17.40
N MET A 193 5.87 9.01 -18.56
CA MET A 193 7.14 8.29 -18.72
C MET A 193 8.38 9.17 -18.51
N HIS A 194 8.27 10.48 -18.70
CA HIS A 194 9.42 11.39 -18.69
C HIS A 194 9.28 12.59 -17.75
N MET A 195 8.08 12.91 -17.26
CA MET A 195 7.90 13.93 -16.22
C MET A 195 7.69 13.30 -14.84
N MET A 196 6.66 12.46 -14.69
CA MET A 196 6.34 11.79 -13.42
C MET A 196 7.32 10.65 -13.12
N GLY A 197 7.59 9.79 -14.11
CA GLY A 197 8.68 8.82 -14.05
C GLY A 197 9.92 9.36 -14.75
N LYS A 198 11.11 9.14 -14.20
CA LYS A 198 12.39 9.45 -14.85
C LYS A 198 13.40 8.35 -14.55
N ARG A 199 14.34 8.14 -15.46
CA ARG A 199 15.59 7.42 -15.14
C ARG A 199 16.50 8.38 -14.39
N VAL A 200 17.13 7.90 -13.33
CA VAL A 200 17.96 8.71 -12.43
C VAL A 200 19.42 8.25 -12.50
N ASN A 201 20.34 9.19 -12.26
CA ASN A 201 21.75 8.90 -12.06
C ASN A 201 22.02 8.41 -10.62
N TYR A 202 23.25 7.98 -10.34
CA TYR A 202 23.71 7.55 -9.00
C TYR A 202 22.80 6.48 -8.38
N ALA A 203 22.40 5.51 -9.21
CA ALA A 203 21.60 4.37 -8.82
C ALA A 203 22.25 3.06 -9.29
N GLY A 204 21.98 1.98 -8.58
CA GLY A 204 22.40 0.62 -8.91
C GLY A 204 21.23 -0.35 -8.81
N ARG A 205 21.37 -1.52 -9.42
CA ARG A 205 20.41 -2.62 -9.31
C ARG A 205 21.15 -3.94 -9.27
N SER A 206 20.76 -4.82 -8.37
CA SER A 206 21.25 -6.19 -8.33
C SER A 206 20.22 -7.08 -7.65
N VAL A 207 20.35 -8.38 -7.88
CA VAL A 207 19.69 -9.43 -7.09
C VAL A 207 20.06 -9.24 -5.62
N ILE A 208 19.09 -9.52 -4.74
CA ILE A 208 19.30 -9.56 -3.30
C ILE A 208 19.65 -10.96 -2.80
N SER A 209 20.45 -11.02 -1.76
CA SER A 209 20.76 -12.24 -1.05
C SER A 209 20.61 -12.01 0.46
N PRO A 210 20.21 -13.03 1.22
CA PRO A 210 20.00 -12.84 2.64
C PRO A 210 21.32 -12.71 3.41
N ASP A 211 21.28 -11.97 4.53
CA ASP A 211 22.37 -11.90 5.51
C ASP A 211 21.81 -11.61 6.94
N PRO A 212 21.96 -12.53 7.91
CA PRO A 212 21.51 -12.32 9.29
C PRO A 212 22.48 -11.49 10.16
N PHE A 213 23.71 -11.23 9.70
CA PHE A 213 24.76 -10.59 10.50
C PHE A 213 24.85 -9.07 10.32
N ILE A 214 24.25 -8.55 9.25
CA ILE A 214 24.04 -7.10 9.08
C ILE A 214 22.88 -6.62 9.95
N ALA A 215 22.89 -5.32 10.28
CA ALA A 215 21.78 -4.75 11.02
C ALA A 215 20.52 -4.63 10.15
N ILE A 216 19.36 -4.53 10.79
CA ILE A 216 18.06 -4.44 10.10
C ILE A 216 17.87 -3.13 9.33
N TYR A 217 18.61 -2.10 9.71
CA TYR A 217 18.70 -0.82 9.00
C TYR A 217 19.95 -0.72 8.13
N GLU A 218 20.69 -1.81 7.97
CA GLU A 218 21.84 -1.87 7.07
C GLU A 218 21.48 -2.63 5.78
N VAL A 219 22.14 -2.24 4.69
CA VAL A 219 22.17 -2.99 3.44
C VAL A 219 23.62 -3.26 3.06
N GLY A 220 23.92 -4.52 2.74
CA GLY A 220 25.24 -4.90 2.26
C GLY A 220 25.43 -4.45 0.82
N ILE A 221 26.44 -3.61 0.60
CA ILE A 221 26.79 -3.06 -0.70
C ILE A 221 28.06 -3.76 -1.22
N PRO A 222 28.02 -4.38 -2.41
CA PRO A 222 29.20 -4.87 -3.09
C PRO A 222 30.25 -3.77 -3.31
N GLU A 223 31.52 -4.12 -3.16
CA GLU A 223 32.63 -3.19 -3.40
C GLU A 223 32.60 -2.58 -4.82
N ILE A 224 32.10 -3.33 -5.82
CA ILE A 224 31.91 -2.86 -7.20
C ILE A 224 30.97 -1.64 -7.25
N PHE A 225 29.89 -1.67 -6.47
CA PHE A 225 28.95 -0.55 -6.40
C PHE A 225 29.56 0.61 -5.61
N ALA A 226 30.24 0.31 -4.50
CA ALA A 226 30.88 1.32 -3.66
C ALA A 226 31.90 2.18 -4.43
N LYS A 227 32.70 1.59 -5.33
CA LYS A 227 33.69 2.30 -6.16
C LYS A 227 33.06 3.16 -7.26
N LYS A 228 31.88 2.78 -7.76
CA LYS A 228 31.21 3.47 -8.88
C LYS A 228 30.29 4.59 -8.40
N LEU A 229 29.53 4.36 -7.33
CA LEU A 229 28.67 5.36 -6.73
C LEU A 229 29.52 6.37 -5.97
N THR A 230 29.30 7.65 -6.25
CA THR A 230 30.04 8.73 -5.62
C THR A 230 29.12 9.75 -4.97
N TYR A 231 29.62 10.38 -3.90
CA TYR A 231 28.96 11.45 -3.18
C TYR A 231 29.80 12.72 -3.26
N PRO A 232 29.23 13.88 -3.66
CA PRO A 232 29.95 15.14 -3.75
C PRO A 232 30.14 15.76 -2.36
N GLU A 233 31.25 15.44 -1.69
CA GLU A 233 31.58 15.99 -0.38
C GLU A 233 32.24 17.37 -0.53
N LEU A 234 31.74 18.36 0.21
CA LEU A 234 32.34 19.71 0.26
C LEU A 234 33.67 19.66 1.02
N VAL A 235 34.72 20.27 0.46
CA VAL A 235 36.01 20.37 1.14
C VAL A 235 35.92 21.43 2.24
N THR A 236 36.21 21.02 3.47
CA THR A 236 36.28 21.89 4.65
C THR A 236 37.59 21.65 5.40
N PRO A 237 38.02 22.59 6.28
CA PRO A 237 39.19 22.36 7.12
C PRO A 237 39.09 21.10 8.00
N HIS A 238 37.88 20.67 8.37
CA HIS A 238 37.67 19.49 9.21
C HIS A 238 37.88 18.17 8.46
N ASN A 239 37.39 18.05 7.22
CA ASN A 239 37.43 16.80 6.45
C ASN A 239 38.59 16.75 5.41
N VAL A 240 39.35 17.83 5.21
CA VAL A 240 40.42 17.89 4.19
C VAL A 240 41.44 16.75 4.32
N HIS A 241 41.80 16.36 5.54
CA HIS A 241 42.78 15.30 5.77
C HIS A 241 42.27 13.95 5.25
N GLU A 242 41.00 13.64 5.51
CA GLU A 242 40.34 12.45 5.00
C GLU A 242 40.21 12.51 3.47
N LEU A 243 39.71 13.62 2.93
CA LEU A 243 39.52 13.78 1.48
C LEU A 243 40.83 13.70 0.70
N ARG A 244 41.93 14.20 1.25
CA ARG A 244 43.27 14.03 0.67
C ARG A 244 43.63 12.56 0.51
N GLN A 245 43.40 11.75 1.54
CA GLN A 245 43.66 10.31 1.49
C GLN A 245 42.79 9.60 0.45
N LEU A 246 41.50 9.96 0.37
CA LEU A 246 40.60 9.38 -0.65
C LEU A 246 41.06 9.70 -2.08
N ILE A 247 41.55 10.93 -2.33
CA ILE A 247 42.13 11.29 -3.63
C ILE A 247 43.41 10.52 -3.90
N LEU A 248 44.28 10.35 -2.90
CA LEU A 248 45.52 9.57 -3.03
C LEU A 248 45.23 8.09 -3.33
N ASN A 249 44.19 7.50 -2.73
CA ASN A 249 43.74 6.14 -3.05
C ASN A 249 43.20 6.04 -4.49
N GLY A 250 42.53 7.09 -4.98
CA GLY A 250 42.01 7.18 -6.34
C GLY A 250 40.78 6.32 -6.60
N PRO A 251 40.47 6.00 -7.87
CA PRO A 251 39.19 5.38 -8.23
C PRO A 251 39.12 3.85 -8.03
N ASP A 252 40.25 3.14 -8.00
CA ASP A 252 40.26 1.66 -7.99
C ASP A 252 40.38 1.05 -6.59
N VAL A 253 40.87 1.80 -5.60
CA VAL A 253 41.01 1.36 -4.21
C VAL A 253 39.88 1.96 -3.38
N HIS A 254 39.09 1.11 -2.71
CA HIS A 254 38.03 1.54 -1.80
C HIS A 254 38.56 1.59 -0.36
N PRO A 255 38.31 2.66 0.43
CA PRO A 255 37.62 3.89 0.06
C PRO A 255 38.51 4.87 -0.71
N GLY A 256 37.99 5.44 -1.80
CA GLY A 256 38.71 6.38 -2.68
C GLY A 256 37.82 7.47 -3.28
N ALA A 257 38.24 8.06 -4.39
CA ALA A 257 37.51 9.14 -5.08
C ALA A 257 37.69 9.08 -6.61
N ASN A 258 36.67 9.51 -7.36
CA ASN A 258 36.68 9.45 -8.83
C ASN A 258 36.87 10.83 -9.49
N PHE A 259 36.32 11.88 -8.91
CA PHE A 259 36.31 13.23 -9.50
C PHE A 259 36.56 14.31 -8.44
N VAL A 260 37.06 15.47 -8.88
CA VAL A 260 37.16 16.70 -8.09
C VAL A 260 36.58 17.84 -8.90
N GLU A 261 35.57 18.51 -8.34
CA GLU A 261 34.98 19.73 -8.90
C GLU A 261 35.72 20.94 -8.30
N LEU A 262 36.19 21.82 -9.17
CA LEU A 262 36.87 23.06 -8.82
C LEU A 262 35.87 24.20 -8.53
N GLU A 263 36.40 25.36 -8.11
CA GLU A 263 35.59 26.52 -7.71
C GLU A 263 34.82 27.12 -8.91
N ASP A 264 35.35 26.95 -10.13
CA ASP A 264 34.72 27.34 -11.40
C ASP A 264 33.66 26.34 -11.93
N GLY A 265 33.42 25.24 -11.19
CA GLY A 265 32.51 24.17 -11.58
C GLY A 265 33.11 23.16 -12.57
N THR A 266 34.40 23.27 -12.93
CA THR A 266 35.04 22.28 -13.79
C THR A 266 35.29 20.97 -13.03
N ILE A 267 34.85 19.86 -13.62
CA ILE A 267 35.02 18.53 -13.03
C ILE A 267 36.27 17.88 -13.61
N ARG A 268 37.29 17.67 -12.77
CA ARG A 268 38.51 16.95 -13.12
C ARG A 268 38.40 15.48 -12.70
N ARG A 269 38.60 14.56 -13.65
CA ARG A 269 38.66 13.12 -13.39
C ARG A 269 40.03 12.73 -12.83
N LEU A 270 40.02 11.90 -11.78
CA LEU A 270 41.22 11.31 -11.20
C LEU A 270 41.62 10.07 -12.01
N LEU A 271 42.84 10.06 -12.55
CA LEU A 271 43.36 8.92 -13.29
C LEU A 271 43.96 7.88 -12.31
N PRO A 272 43.65 6.58 -12.45
CA PRO A 272 44.19 5.56 -11.54
C PRO A 272 45.72 5.48 -11.58
N ASN A 273 46.32 5.56 -12.77
CA ASN A 273 47.75 5.35 -12.97
C ASN A 273 48.62 6.58 -12.67
N ASN A 274 48.03 7.75 -12.37
CA ASN A 274 48.78 9.00 -12.21
C ASN A 274 48.79 9.49 -10.75
N LEU A 275 49.75 8.99 -9.96
CA LEU A 275 49.90 9.39 -8.55
C LEU A 275 50.33 10.85 -8.40
N SER A 276 51.16 11.36 -9.31
CA SER A 276 51.64 12.75 -9.29
C SER A 276 50.48 13.75 -9.44
N GLN A 277 49.57 13.47 -10.38
CA GLN A 277 48.35 14.26 -10.55
C GLN A 277 47.49 14.26 -9.28
N ARG A 278 47.24 13.07 -8.70
CA ARG A 278 46.43 12.92 -7.48
C ARG A 278 47.05 13.67 -6.30
N THR A 279 48.37 13.57 -6.14
CA THR A 279 49.11 14.26 -5.09
C THR A 279 49.05 15.78 -5.24
N ALA A 280 49.19 16.30 -6.48
CA ALA A 280 49.06 17.73 -6.75
C ALA A 280 47.66 18.24 -6.41
N VAL A 281 46.61 17.55 -6.88
CA VAL A 281 45.21 17.93 -6.59
C VAL A 281 44.91 17.87 -5.10
N ALA A 282 45.36 16.83 -4.39
CA ALA A 282 45.16 16.67 -2.95
C ALA A 282 45.80 17.82 -2.14
N LYS A 283 46.99 18.28 -2.52
CA LYS A 283 47.66 19.42 -1.87
C LYS A 283 46.87 20.73 -2.07
N LEU A 284 46.27 20.91 -3.25
CA LEU A 284 45.54 22.11 -3.67
C LEU A 284 44.07 22.17 -3.22
N LEU A 285 43.57 21.24 -2.40
CA LEU A 285 42.16 21.22 -2.02
C LEU A 285 41.68 22.47 -1.26
N LEU A 286 42.53 23.06 -0.41
CA LEU A 286 42.20 24.27 0.36
C LEU A 286 42.72 25.56 -0.29
N THR A 287 43.47 25.47 -1.40
CA THR A 287 43.99 26.65 -2.07
C THR A 287 42.91 27.28 -2.93
N ARG A 288 42.58 28.54 -2.64
CA ARG A 288 41.67 29.36 -3.45
C ARG A 288 42.36 29.80 -4.74
N GLU A 289 41.63 29.85 -5.84
CA GLU A 289 42.16 30.46 -7.07
C GLU A 289 42.18 31.99 -6.93
N LYS A 290 43.27 32.63 -7.42
CA LYS A 290 43.40 34.09 -7.40
C LYS A 290 42.48 34.68 -8.47
N GLN A 291 41.55 35.54 -8.05
CA GLN A 291 40.52 36.14 -8.89
C GLN A 291 41.11 36.91 -10.10
N HIS A 292 40.59 36.65 -11.30
CA HIS A 292 40.62 37.58 -12.43
C HIS A 292 39.17 37.95 -12.77
N GLY A 293 38.64 39.03 -12.16
CA GLY A 293 37.35 39.62 -12.51
C GLY A 293 36.27 39.56 -11.40
N ASN A 294 35.40 40.58 -11.39
CA ASN A 294 34.45 40.93 -10.33
C ASN A 294 33.19 40.05 -10.21
N THR A 295 33.16 38.86 -10.80
CA THR A 295 31.95 38.03 -10.83
C THR A 295 32.27 36.55 -10.86
N THR A 296 32.30 35.88 -9.69
CA THR A 296 31.60 34.58 -9.48
C THR A 296 31.67 34.10 -8.03
N LEU A 297 30.62 33.37 -7.63
CA LEU A 297 30.30 32.77 -6.33
C LEU A 297 31.49 32.29 -5.49
N MET A 298 31.37 32.45 -4.16
CA MET A 298 32.19 31.77 -3.14
C MET A 298 31.97 30.24 -3.14
N SER A 299 32.28 29.56 -4.24
CA SER A 299 32.11 28.11 -4.37
C SER A 299 33.35 27.39 -3.84
N THR A 300 33.17 26.49 -2.88
CA THR A 300 34.23 25.61 -2.37
C THR A 300 34.36 24.38 -3.26
N LYS A 301 35.59 23.88 -3.44
CA LYS A 301 35.85 22.63 -4.18
C LYS A 301 35.07 21.45 -3.59
N ARG A 302 34.68 20.50 -4.45
CA ARG A 302 33.99 19.26 -4.04
C ARG A 302 34.77 18.03 -4.48
N VAL A 303 34.80 17.02 -3.63
CA VAL A 303 35.42 15.73 -3.93
C VAL A 303 34.33 14.68 -4.06
N TYR A 304 34.25 14.05 -5.22
CA TYR A 304 33.35 12.94 -5.48
C TYR A 304 33.97 11.65 -4.94
N ARG A 305 33.85 11.48 -3.62
CA ARG A 305 34.31 10.30 -2.90
C ARG A 305 33.41 9.10 -3.19
N HIS A 306 33.97 7.89 -3.08
CA HIS A 306 33.19 6.65 -3.12
C HIS A 306 32.13 6.61 -2.02
N LEU A 307 31.08 5.83 -2.25
CA LEU A 307 30.13 5.45 -1.21
C LEU A 307 30.86 4.64 -0.13
N ARG A 308 30.74 5.05 1.14
CA ARG A 308 31.40 4.39 2.28
C ARG A 308 30.38 3.77 3.23
N THR A 309 30.85 2.88 4.10
CA THR A 309 30.04 2.34 5.19
C THR A 309 29.55 3.48 6.08
N GLY A 310 28.25 3.53 6.36
CA GLY A 310 27.60 4.60 7.12
C GLY A 310 26.86 5.64 6.26
N ASP A 311 27.07 5.68 4.93
CA ASP A 311 26.24 6.52 4.06
C ASP A 311 24.81 5.98 3.97
N TYR A 312 23.82 6.84 3.76
CA TYR A 312 22.43 6.43 3.58
C TYR A 312 22.09 6.22 2.12
N VAL A 313 21.43 5.12 1.81
CA VAL A 313 20.94 4.79 0.47
C VAL A 313 19.46 4.42 0.51
N LEU A 314 18.70 4.84 -0.50
CA LEU A 314 17.31 4.44 -0.65
C LEU A 314 17.25 3.11 -1.39
N VAL A 315 16.67 2.10 -0.77
CA VAL A 315 16.46 0.77 -1.36
C VAL A 315 14.99 0.61 -1.72
N ASN A 316 14.74 0.21 -2.97
CA ASN A 316 13.39 0.10 -3.55
C ASN A 316 13.20 -1.25 -4.24
N ARG A 317 12.12 -1.96 -3.90
CA ARG A 317 11.63 -3.14 -4.65
C ARG A 317 10.44 -2.77 -5.53
N GLN A 318 10.49 -3.19 -6.79
CA GLN A 318 9.38 -3.04 -7.73
C GLN A 318 8.50 -4.31 -7.67
N PRO A 319 7.16 -4.20 -7.69
CA PRO A 319 6.34 -2.98 -7.66
C PRO A 319 6.24 -2.32 -6.26
N THR A 320 6.29 -0.99 -6.22
CA THR A 320 6.17 -0.21 -4.98
C THR A 320 4.70 0.05 -4.65
N LEU A 321 4.10 -0.75 -3.76
CA LEU A 321 2.66 -0.68 -3.42
C LEU A 321 2.34 0.19 -2.20
N HIS A 322 3.32 0.40 -1.32
CA HIS A 322 3.16 1.21 -0.12
C HIS A 322 4.48 1.88 0.24
N ARG A 323 4.45 2.90 1.10
CA ARG A 323 5.64 3.65 1.55
C ARG A 323 6.79 2.74 2.03
N PRO A 324 6.58 1.66 2.84
CA PRO A 324 7.65 0.75 3.23
C PRO A 324 8.37 -0.01 2.10
N SER A 325 7.85 0.00 0.86
CA SER A 325 8.54 -0.61 -0.29
C SER A 325 9.74 0.23 -0.79
N ILE A 326 9.90 1.45 -0.28
CA ILE A 326 11.09 2.28 -0.48
C ILE A 326 11.52 2.86 0.88
N GLN A 327 12.71 2.46 1.35
CA GLN A 327 13.22 2.88 2.66
C GLN A 327 14.70 3.20 2.56
N ALA A 328 15.18 4.05 3.47
CA ALA A 328 16.59 4.30 3.63
C ALA A 328 17.24 3.21 4.47
N HIS A 329 18.38 2.73 3.99
CA HIS A 329 19.29 1.84 4.71
C HIS A 329 20.65 2.51 4.84
N MET A 330 21.35 2.19 5.91
CA MET A 330 22.75 2.51 6.07
C MET A 330 23.58 1.53 5.23
N ALA A 331 24.41 2.04 4.35
CA ALA A 331 25.29 1.23 3.53
C ALA A 331 26.33 0.55 4.41
N ARG A 332 26.55 -0.74 4.18
CA ARG A 332 27.67 -1.51 4.73
C ARG A 332 28.41 -2.16 3.59
N VAL A 333 29.63 -1.70 3.32
CA VAL A 333 30.42 -2.25 2.20
C VAL A 333 30.96 -3.62 2.58
N LEU A 334 30.68 -4.63 1.75
CA LEU A 334 31.10 -6.01 1.95
C LEU A 334 32.09 -6.41 0.84
N PRO A 335 33.34 -6.78 1.18
CA PRO A 335 34.35 -7.18 0.21
C PRO A 335 34.04 -8.57 -0.37
N GLY A 336 34.37 -8.80 -1.64
CA GLY A 336 34.18 -10.09 -2.33
C GLY A 336 32.74 -10.42 -2.74
N GLU A 337 31.76 -9.68 -2.21
CA GLU A 337 30.35 -9.85 -2.55
C GLU A 337 29.99 -9.24 -3.92
N LYS A 338 29.02 -9.85 -4.61
CA LYS A 338 28.52 -9.39 -5.91
C LYS A 338 27.05 -8.98 -5.89
N THR A 339 26.29 -9.46 -4.90
CA THR A 339 24.86 -9.19 -4.75
C THR A 339 24.61 -8.25 -3.57
N LEU A 340 23.44 -7.62 -3.55
CA LEU A 340 23.03 -6.81 -2.40
C LEU A 340 22.68 -7.74 -1.24
N ARG A 341 23.19 -7.48 -0.04
CA ARG A 341 22.83 -8.26 1.15
C ARG A 341 21.73 -7.55 1.94
N LEU A 342 20.66 -8.26 2.25
CA LEU A 342 19.51 -7.73 3.00
C LEU A 342 19.15 -8.63 4.18
N HIS A 343 18.78 -8.02 5.30
CA HIS A 343 18.34 -8.75 6.48
C HIS A 343 16.90 -9.30 6.33
N TYR A 344 16.67 -10.55 6.74
CA TYR A 344 15.38 -11.25 6.59
C TYR A 344 14.17 -10.51 7.20
N ALA A 345 14.37 -9.83 8.33
CA ALA A 345 13.30 -9.08 9.00
C ALA A 345 12.67 -7.98 8.13
N GLN A 346 13.36 -7.54 7.07
CA GLN A 346 12.87 -6.53 6.13
C GLN A 346 12.13 -7.11 4.91
N CYS A 347 12.17 -8.42 4.71
CA CYS A 347 11.52 -9.06 3.56
C CYS A 347 10.03 -8.75 3.49
N LYS A 348 9.33 -8.71 4.64
CA LYS A 348 7.91 -8.37 4.69
C LYS A 348 7.66 -6.92 4.27
N SER A 349 8.56 -5.99 4.59
CA SER A 349 8.47 -4.59 4.18
C SER A 349 8.56 -4.41 2.66
N TYR A 350 9.29 -5.28 1.98
CA TYR A 350 9.46 -5.23 0.53
C TYR A 350 8.60 -6.26 -0.22
N ASN A 351 7.90 -7.13 0.50
CA ASN A 351 7.25 -8.33 0.00
C ASN A 351 8.20 -9.22 -0.84
N ALA A 352 9.44 -9.39 -0.36
CA ALA A 352 10.53 -10.08 -1.05
C ALA A 352 10.77 -11.50 -0.50
N ASP A 353 11.21 -12.43 -1.34
CA ASP A 353 11.37 -13.86 -1.00
C ASP A 353 12.69 -14.51 -1.43
N PHE A 354 13.69 -13.72 -1.86
CA PHE A 354 15.06 -14.16 -2.19
C PHE A 354 15.16 -15.24 -3.28
N ASP A 355 14.21 -15.30 -4.20
CA ASP A 355 14.16 -16.28 -5.30
C ASP A 355 14.84 -15.80 -6.61
N GLY A 356 15.47 -14.62 -6.58
CA GLY A 356 15.97 -13.92 -7.77
C GLY A 356 15.52 -12.46 -7.86
N ASP A 357 14.70 -12.02 -6.90
CA ASP A 357 14.30 -10.62 -6.71
C ASP A 357 15.44 -9.61 -6.89
N GLU A 358 15.20 -8.59 -7.72
CA GLU A 358 16.09 -7.44 -7.91
C GLU A 358 15.60 -6.23 -7.11
N MET A 359 16.53 -5.54 -6.45
CA MET A 359 16.25 -4.27 -5.78
C MET A 359 17.10 -3.14 -6.37
N ASN A 360 16.52 -1.94 -6.41
CA ASN A 360 17.23 -0.72 -6.82
C ASN A 360 17.79 -0.02 -5.59
N ILE A 361 18.97 0.57 -5.74
CA ILE A 361 19.60 1.44 -4.75
C ILE A 361 19.77 2.81 -5.36
N HIS A 362 19.42 3.85 -4.61
CA HIS A 362 19.63 5.24 -4.99
C HIS A 362 20.46 5.94 -3.92
N LEU A 363 21.54 6.60 -4.32
CA LEU A 363 22.40 7.37 -3.42
C LEU A 363 22.00 8.86 -3.46
N PRO A 364 21.41 9.42 -2.38
CA PRO A 364 21.15 10.85 -2.28
C PRO A 364 22.44 11.66 -2.46
N GLN A 365 22.36 12.76 -3.20
CA GLN A 365 23.54 13.54 -3.65
C GLN A 365 23.76 14.83 -2.86
N ASN A 366 22.90 15.17 -1.90
CA ASN A 366 22.98 16.38 -1.09
C ASN A 366 22.77 16.05 0.41
N GLU A 367 23.17 16.97 1.28
CA GLU A 367 23.01 16.77 2.74
C GLU A 367 21.54 16.80 3.17
N LEU A 368 20.68 17.57 2.50
CA LEU A 368 19.24 17.57 2.76
C LEU A 368 18.61 16.20 2.49
N GLY A 369 18.90 15.59 1.34
CA GLY A 369 18.40 14.25 1.01
C GLY A 369 18.99 13.17 1.92
N ARG A 370 20.24 13.33 2.38
CA ARG A 370 20.82 12.45 3.42
C ARG A 370 20.10 12.62 4.76
N ALA A 371 19.77 13.85 5.16
CA ALA A 371 19.06 14.12 6.41
C ALA A 371 17.63 13.55 6.37
N GLU A 372 16.90 13.74 5.27
CA GLU A 372 15.58 13.13 5.05
C GLU A 372 15.66 11.60 5.10
N ALA A 373 16.66 11.01 4.43
CA ALA A 373 16.89 9.57 4.48
C ALA A 373 17.16 9.08 5.90
N ALA A 374 17.99 9.79 6.67
CA ALA A 374 18.39 9.41 8.02
C ALA A 374 17.27 9.54 9.07
N VAL A 375 16.41 10.55 8.93
CA VAL A 375 15.39 10.90 9.94
C VAL A 375 14.00 10.39 9.58
N LEU A 376 13.60 10.51 8.30
CA LEU A 376 12.22 10.25 7.87
C LEU A 376 12.03 8.90 7.19
N MET A 377 13.03 8.41 6.45
CA MET A 377 12.88 7.22 5.61
C MET A 377 13.61 5.98 6.12
N ILE A 378 14.44 6.10 7.16
CA ILE A 378 15.22 4.97 7.67
C ILE A 378 14.31 3.83 8.12
N THR A 379 14.75 2.58 7.91
CA THR A 379 13.85 1.43 8.06
C THR A 379 13.15 1.31 9.41
N TYR A 380 13.82 1.66 10.51
CA TYR A 380 13.21 1.60 11.85
C TYR A 380 12.16 2.70 12.08
N GLN A 381 12.11 3.75 11.27
CA GLN A 381 11.03 4.73 11.26
C GLN A 381 9.70 4.10 10.77
N HIS A 382 9.81 3.07 9.95
CA HIS A 382 8.70 2.33 9.32
C HIS A 382 8.45 0.97 9.98
N PHE A 383 8.65 0.88 11.29
CA PHE A 383 8.39 -0.34 12.07
C PHE A 383 6.91 -0.74 12.05
N LEU A 384 6.00 0.24 12.04
CA LEU A 384 4.55 0.05 12.05
C LEU A 384 3.93 0.37 10.69
N VAL A 385 2.85 -0.32 10.35
CA VAL A 385 2.06 -0.08 9.13
C VAL A 385 1.05 1.04 9.39
N SER A 386 0.97 2.02 8.48
CA SER A 386 0.06 3.16 8.60
C SER A 386 -1.44 2.80 8.51
N LYS A 387 -1.77 1.59 8.04
CA LYS A 387 -3.13 1.06 7.91
C LYS A 387 -3.81 0.82 9.26
N ASP A 388 -3.11 0.11 10.16
CA ASP A 388 -3.69 -0.41 11.40
C ASP A 388 -2.74 -0.35 12.61
N GLY A 389 -1.53 0.20 12.43
CA GLY A 389 -0.52 0.31 13.48
C GLY A 389 0.09 -1.03 13.87
N THR A 390 -0.02 -2.05 13.02
CA THR A 390 0.62 -3.35 13.26
C THR A 390 2.11 -3.33 12.91
N PRO A 391 2.97 -4.05 13.64
CA PRO A 391 4.38 -4.19 13.26
C PRO A 391 4.56 -4.88 11.90
N LEU A 392 5.40 -4.29 11.07
CA LEU A 392 5.79 -4.83 9.77
C LEU A 392 7.05 -5.68 9.85
N THR A 393 8.06 -5.18 10.56
CA THR A 393 9.35 -5.87 10.73
C THR A 393 9.33 -6.78 11.95
N GLY A 394 9.89 -7.98 11.79
CA GLY A 394 10.05 -8.95 12.88
C GLY A 394 10.83 -10.17 12.41
N LEU A 395 11.24 -11.01 13.36
CA LEU A 395 11.94 -12.25 13.04
C LEU A 395 10.96 -13.29 12.48
N ILE A 396 11.47 -14.13 11.58
CA ILE A 396 10.68 -15.12 10.85
C ILE A 396 11.40 -16.48 10.85
N GLN A 397 10.66 -17.55 10.55
CA GLN A 397 11.20 -18.88 10.26
C GLN A 397 12.16 -19.39 11.37
N ASP A 398 13.42 -19.66 11.02
CA ASP A 398 14.43 -20.28 11.88
C ASP A 398 14.66 -19.51 13.18
N HIS A 399 14.59 -18.19 13.14
CA HIS A 399 14.74 -17.35 14.34
C HIS A 399 13.62 -17.57 15.36
N VAL A 400 12.40 -17.83 14.89
CA VAL A 400 11.26 -18.14 15.78
C VAL A 400 11.44 -19.52 16.41
N VAL A 401 11.91 -20.49 15.62
CA VAL A 401 12.24 -21.85 16.10
C VAL A 401 13.34 -21.76 17.17
N ALA A 402 14.41 -21.04 16.88
CA ALA A 402 15.53 -20.82 17.77
C ALA A 402 15.12 -20.13 19.07
N GLY A 403 14.31 -19.08 19.01
CA GLY A 403 13.83 -18.38 20.21
C GLY A 403 13.02 -19.30 21.12
N THR A 404 12.13 -20.09 20.54
CA THR A 404 11.29 -21.05 21.29
C THR A 404 12.18 -22.14 21.90
N ALA A 405 13.10 -22.68 21.09
CA ALA A 405 14.04 -23.72 21.48
C ALA A 405 15.02 -23.29 22.57
N LEU A 406 15.50 -22.05 22.51
CA LEU A 406 16.44 -21.48 23.47
C LEU A 406 15.77 -21.27 24.83
N THR A 407 14.50 -20.87 24.82
CA THR A 407 13.77 -20.45 26.04
C THR A 407 13.03 -21.60 26.73
N MET A 408 13.11 -22.83 26.23
CA MET A 408 12.65 -24.05 26.91
C MET A 408 13.26 -24.21 28.30
N ARG A 409 12.49 -24.75 29.26
CA ARG A 409 12.94 -24.95 30.65
C ARG A 409 14.16 -25.85 30.78
N ASP A 410 14.22 -26.90 29.98
CA ASP A 410 15.25 -27.95 30.09
C ASP A 410 16.58 -27.55 29.42
N ARG A 411 16.80 -26.26 29.15
CA ARG A 411 18.00 -25.76 28.45
C ARG A 411 18.89 -24.94 29.36
N PHE A 412 20.07 -25.50 29.63
CA PHE A 412 21.11 -24.92 30.46
C PHE A 412 22.41 -24.73 29.69
N PHE A 413 23.17 -23.70 30.05
CA PHE A 413 24.40 -23.27 29.41
C PHE A 413 25.51 -23.11 30.44
N GLU A 414 26.73 -23.45 30.05
CA GLU A 414 27.91 -23.17 30.86
C GLU A 414 28.30 -21.69 30.78
N LYS A 415 29.22 -21.28 31.66
CA LYS A 415 29.68 -19.88 31.71
C LYS A 415 30.28 -19.42 30.38
N SER A 416 31.09 -20.27 29.72
CA SER A 416 31.69 -19.99 28.42
C SER A 416 30.62 -19.75 27.36
N ASP A 417 29.63 -20.63 27.30
CA ASP A 417 28.58 -20.62 26.29
C ASP A 417 27.69 -19.40 26.44
N TYR A 418 27.30 -19.10 27.69
CA TYR A 418 26.55 -17.91 28.05
C TYR A 418 27.29 -16.64 27.62
N GLN A 419 28.58 -16.52 27.95
CA GLN A 419 29.40 -15.37 27.58
C GLN A 419 29.54 -15.23 26.06
N GLN A 420 29.77 -16.34 25.35
CA GLN A 420 29.93 -16.35 23.90
C GLN A 420 28.64 -15.94 23.17
N LEU A 421 27.49 -16.48 23.60
CA LEU A 421 26.18 -16.15 23.03
C LEU A 421 25.82 -14.67 23.25
N VAL A 422 26.03 -14.16 24.47
CA VAL A 422 25.80 -12.75 24.80
C VAL A 422 26.74 -11.83 24.03
N TYR A 423 28.04 -12.14 23.99
CA TYR A 423 29.03 -11.32 23.29
C TYR A 423 28.75 -11.25 21.80
N ASN A 424 28.38 -12.35 21.15
CA ASN A 424 28.10 -12.32 19.73
C ASN A 424 26.79 -11.60 19.37
N ALA A 425 25.77 -11.71 20.22
CA ALA A 425 24.50 -11.01 20.03
C ALA A 425 24.70 -9.48 20.07
N ILE A 426 25.58 -9.01 20.96
CA ILE A 426 25.74 -7.58 21.28
C ILE A 426 26.99 -6.95 20.65
N GLY A 427 28.03 -7.74 20.40
CA GLY A 427 29.41 -7.28 20.20
C GLY A 427 29.61 -6.31 19.04
N SER A 428 28.78 -6.40 17.99
CA SER A 428 28.83 -5.44 16.86
C SER A 428 28.37 -4.02 17.23
N TYR A 429 27.67 -3.84 18.35
CA TYR A 429 27.06 -2.59 18.80
C TYR A 429 27.68 -2.03 20.08
N SER A 430 28.66 -2.73 20.67
CA SER A 430 29.09 -2.45 22.02
C SER A 430 30.01 -1.25 22.14
N ARG A 431 29.47 -0.14 22.67
CA ARG A 431 30.23 0.98 23.24
C ARG A 431 30.27 0.94 24.78
N ARG A 432 29.53 0.02 25.40
CA ARG A 432 29.31 -0.07 26.86
C ARG A 432 29.75 -1.42 27.39
N LYS A 433 30.24 -1.44 28.63
CA LYS A 433 30.60 -2.67 29.33
C LYS A 433 29.37 -3.58 29.46
N ILE A 434 29.52 -4.85 29.08
CA ILE A 434 28.45 -5.85 29.20
C ILE A 434 28.37 -6.30 30.65
N HIS A 435 27.19 -6.15 31.26
CA HIS A 435 26.89 -6.65 32.60
C HIS A 435 26.25 -8.02 32.50
N LEU A 436 26.87 -9.02 33.13
CA LEU A 436 26.41 -10.41 33.12
C LEU A 436 25.56 -10.72 34.35
N LEU A 437 24.60 -11.63 34.20
CA LEU A 437 23.75 -12.09 35.29
C LEU A 437 24.40 -13.24 36.09
N PRO A 438 24.11 -13.40 37.39
CA PRO A 438 24.55 -14.55 38.16
C PRO A 438 23.93 -15.86 37.63
N PRO A 439 24.58 -17.01 37.83
CA PRO A 439 24.04 -18.31 37.41
C PRO A 439 22.74 -18.64 38.16
N CYS A 440 21.83 -19.33 37.48
CA CYS A 440 20.60 -19.85 38.08
C CYS A 440 20.93 -21.02 39.02
N ILE A 441 21.81 -21.91 38.60
CA ILE A 441 22.24 -23.08 39.37
C ILE A 441 23.70 -22.86 39.79
N TRP A 442 23.96 -22.95 41.09
CA TRP A 442 25.30 -22.76 41.66
C TRP A 442 26.07 -24.07 41.88
N LYS A 443 25.37 -25.13 42.26
CA LYS A 443 25.91 -26.48 42.51
C LYS A 443 25.04 -27.52 41.80
N PRO A 444 25.61 -28.62 41.26
CA PRO A 444 27.03 -29.01 41.28
C PRO A 444 27.92 -28.23 40.31
N LYS A 445 27.34 -27.60 39.29
CA LYS A 445 28.05 -26.77 38.30
C LYS A 445 27.32 -25.45 38.10
N GLN A 446 28.06 -24.38 37.81
CA GLN A 446 27.45 -23.08 37.48
C GLN A 446 26.77 -23.14 36.12
N LEU A 447 25.45 -23.03 36.09
CA LEU A 447 24.65 -23.09 34.87
C LEU A 447 23.70 -21.90 34.76
N TRP A 448 23.55 -21.42 33.53
CA TRP A 448 22.62 -20.36 33.14
C TRP A 448 21.49 -20.93 32.29
N THR A 449 20.31 -20.33 32.36
CA THR A 449 19.18 -20.71 31.48
C THR A 449 19.17 -19.88 30.21
N GLY A 450 18.52 -20.38 29.16
CA GLY A 450 18.32 -19.57 27.94
C GLY A 450 17.49 -18.29 28.18
N LYS A 451 16.59 -18.31 29.17
CA LYS A 451 15.83 -17.13 29.61
C LYS A 451 16.75 -16.04 30.22
N GLN A 452 17.82 -16.42 30.91
CA GLN A 452 18.82 -15.47 31.43
C GLN A 452 19.62 -14.81 30.30
N ILE A 453 19.90 -15.51 29.20
CA ILE A 453 20.56 -14.92 28.02
C ILE A 453 19.69 -13.80 27.45
N ILE A 454 18.39 -14.08 27.23
CA ILE A 454 17.43 -13.06 26.75
C ILE A 454 17.37 -11.87 27.72
N SER A 455 17.26 -12.14 29.02
CA SER A 455 17.24 -11.09 30.06
C SER A 455 18.48 -10.20 30.02
N THR A 456 19.66 -10.78 29.79
CA THR A 456 20.92 -10.04 29.68
C THR A 456 20.92 -9.10 28.47
N ILE A 457 20.41 -9.56 27.34
CA ILE A 457 20.31 -8.76 26.11
C ILE A 457 19.29 -7.61 26.29
N LEU A 458 18.13 -7.90 26.89
CA LEU A 458 17.12 -6.89 27.18
C LEU A 458 17.70 -5.76 28.05
N LEU A 459 18.31 -6.12 29.18
CA LEU A 459 18.94 -5.16 30.10
C LEU A 459 20.07 -4.35 29.45
N TYR A 460 20.81 -4.94 28.50
CA TYR A 460 21.88 -4.24 27.81
C TYR A 460 21.38 -3.20 26.80
N ILE A 461 20.35 -3.55 26.01
CA ILE A 461 19.82 -2.69 24.94
C ILE A 461 19.00 -1.53 25.51
N GLN A 462 18.38 -1.75 26.65
CA GLN A 462 17.70 -0.71 27.41
C GLN A 462 18.65 0.48 27.70
N PRO A 463 18.19 1.74 27.55
CA PRO A 463 18.96 2.91 27.97
C PRO A 463 19.20 2.91 29.49
N ALA A 464 20.43 3.25 29.93
CA ALA A 464 20.86 3.11 31.32
C ALA A 464 20.04 3.93 32.34
N ASN A 465 19.41 5.03 31.91
CA ASN A 465 18.64 5.92 32.79
C ASN A 465 17.13 5.63 32.79
N GLU A 466 16.67 4.62 32.03
CA GLU A 466 15.25 4.31 31.89
C GLU A 466 14.86 3.14 32.78
N ALA A 467 13.59 3.06 33.20
CA ALA A 467 13.09 1.92 33.97
C ALA A 467 12.93 0.67 33.09
N SER A 468 13.17 -0.50 33.68
CA SER A 468 13.15 -1.78 32.96
C SER A 468 11.75 -2.29 32.64
N LEU A 469 11.64 -3.03 31.53
CA LEU A 469 10.39 -3.55 30.99
C LEU A 469 9.65 -4.46 31.98
N ASN A 470 8.35 -4.21 32.12
CA ASN A 470 7.38 -5.12 32.70
C ASN A 470 6.36 -5.53 31.63
N LEU A 471 6.17 -6.83 31.41
CA LEU A 471 5.24 -7.34 30.39
C LEU A 471 4.60 -8.64 30.86
N ASP A 472 3.28 -8.72 30.67
CA ASP A 472 2.50 -9.95 30.73
C ASP A 472 1.96 -10.25 29.34
N SER A 473 2.30 -11.42 28.81
CA SER A 473 1.92 -11.87 27.48
C SER A 473 1.66 -13.37 27.48
N LYS A 474 1.03 -13.86 26.41
CA LYS A 474 0.77 -15.29 26.19
C LYS A 474 1.49 -15.76 24.94
N SER A 475 2.11 -16.92 25.04
CA SER A 475 2.66 -17.64 23.89
C SER A 475 1.53 -18.21 23.03
N LYS A 476 1.82 -18.39 21.74
CA LYS A 476 0.98 -19.08 20.77
C LYS A 476 0.90 -20.58 21.07
N LEU A 477 1.92 -21.14 21.72
CA LEU A 477 1.93 -22.52 22.18
C LEU A 477 0.89 -22.72 23.28
N SER A 478 -0.01 -23.68 23.09
CA SER A 478 -1.01 -24.05 24.10
C SER A 478 -0.47 -25.15 25.00
N MET A 479 -0.88 -25.15 26.28
CA MET A 479 -0.59 -26.28 27.19
C MET A 479 -1.14 -27.60 26.66
N LYS A 480 -2.20 -27.58 25.83
CA LYS A 480 -2.79 -28.79 25.22
C LYS A 480 -1.83 -29.52 24.27
N SER A 481 -0.82 -28.84 23.76
CA SER A 481 0.15 -29.42 22.83
C SER A 481 1.22 -30.27 23.51
N TRP A 482 1.37 -30.17 24.84
CA TRP A 482 2.37 -30.92 25.58
C TRP A 482 1.82 -32.32 25.95
N PRO A 483 2.60 -33.39 25.73
CA PRO A 483 2.12 -34.77 25.87
C PRO A 483 1.87 -35.19 27.33
N SER A 484 2.50 -34.51 28.30
CA SER A 484 2.24 -34.72 29.74
C SER A 484 1.57 -33.49 30.33
N LYS A 485 0.38 -33.66 30.93
CA LYS A 485 -0.02 -32.78 32.02
C LYS A 485 0.98 -33.05 33.15
N PRO A 486 1.80 -32.09 33.60
CA PRO A 486 2.63 -32.35 34.76
C PRO A 486 1.72 -32.75 35.93
N ASN A 487 1.89 -33.97 36.44
CA ASN A 487 1.28 -34.39 37.69
C ASN A 487 1.93 -33.56 38.81
N ALA A 488 1.41 -32.38 39.08
CA ALA A 488 1.81 -31.57 40.22
C ALA A 488 0.62 -30.74 40.69
N THR A 489 0.10 -31.10 41.85
CA THR A 489 -1.03 -30.53 42.56
C THR A 489 -0.85 -29.07 43.01
N ASN A 490 0.10 -28.29 42.46
CA ASN A 490 0.32 -26.88 42.84
C ASN A 490 1.13 -26.00 41.83
N ILE A 491 1.18 -26.32 40.53
CA ILE A 491 1.92 -25.49 39.54
C ILE A 491 1.01 -25.05 38.38
N ASP A 492 -0.06 -24.33 38.71
CA ASP A 492 -0.76 -23.45 37.75
C ASP A 492 -0.09 -22.06 37.68
N LEU A 493 0.88 -21.77 38.55
CA LEU A 493 1.43 -20.42 38.73
C LEU A 493 2.48 -19.99 37.71
N MET A 494 3.09 -20.91 36.96
CA MET A 494 4.06 -20.57 35.90
C MET A 494 4.09 -21.69 34.85
N ALA A 495 3.23 -21.63 33.84
CA ALA A 495 3.31 -22.49 32.65
C ALA A 495 4.23 -21.85 31.60
N ASP A 496 4.86 -22.66 30.73
CA ASP A 496 5.69 -22.16 29.61
C ASP A 496 4.87 -21.37 28.57
N THR A 497 3.54 -21.34 28.75
CA THR A 497 2.60 -20.57 27.95
C THR A 497 2.51 -19.10 28.37
N ASP A 498 2.70 -18.79 29.66
CA ASP A 498 2.57 -17.43 30.17
C ASP A 498 3.95 -16.77 30.22
N VAL A 499 4.10 -15.74 29.39
CA VAL A 499 5.35 -14.99 29.23
C VAL A 499 5.32 -13.80 30.18
N ILE A 500 6.16 -13.87 31.21
CA ILE A 500 6.23 -12.88 32.28
C ILE A 500 7.62 -12.27 32.30
N ILE A 501 7.71 -10.98 32.02
CA ILE A 501 8.92 -10.17 32.13
C ILE A 501 8.72 -9.16 33.27
N ARG A 502 9.66 -9.12 34.21
CA ARG A 502 9.67 -8.14 35.32
C ARG A 502 11.04 -7.52 35.45
N HIS A 503 11.10 -6.20 35.51
CA HIS A 503 12.34 -5.44 35.55
C HIS A 503 13.36 -5.91 34.50
N GLY A 504 12.91 -6.22 33.28
CA GLY A 504 13.78 -6.68 32.18
C GLY A 504 14.22 -8.15 32.28
N HIS A 505 13.85 -8.88 33.33
CA HIS A 505 14.12 -10.31 33.47
C HIS A 505 12.96 -11.17 32.97
N LEU A 506 13.24 -12.10 32.06
CA LEU A 506 12.30 -13.11 31.58
C LEU A 506 12.20 -14.24 32.61
N LEU A 507 11.11 -14.26 33.38
CA LEU A 507 10.91 -15.20 34.48
C LEU A 507 10.24 -16.49 34.02
N SER A 508 9.18 -16.38 33.21
CA SER A 508 8.40 -17.51 32.70
C SER A 508 8.09 -17.33 31.21
N GLY A 509 7.82 -18.46 30.55
CA GLY A 509 7.28 -18.51 29.20
C GLY A 509 8.30 -18.66 28.06
N LEU A 510 7.80 -18.97 26.87
CA LEU A 510 8.58 -19.18 25.65
C LEU A 510 8.54 -17.96 24.72
N ILE A 511 9.68 -17.64 24.11
CA ILE A 511 9.78 -16.60 23.08
C ILE A 511 9.50 -17.22 21.71
N ASP A 512 8.29 -17.01 21.21
CA ASP A 512 7.83 -17.50 19.91
C ASP A 512 7.51 -16.34 18.95
N LYS A 513 6.75 -16.61 17.88
CA LYS A 513 6.35 -15.59 16.90
C LYS A 513 5.58 -14.43 17.53
N ALA A 514 4.83 -14.65 18.61
CA ALA A 514 4.08 -13.58 19.26
C ALA A 514 5.00 -12.53 19.93
N HIS A 515 6.25 -12.90 20.22
CA HIS A 515 7.18 -12.08 21.00
C HIS A 515 8.31 -11.48 20.16
N CYS A 516 8.85 -12.23 19.19
CA CYS A 516 9.95 -11.80 18.33
C CYS A 516 9.52 -11.51 16.87
N GLY A 517 8.30 -11.90 16.50
CA GLY A 517 7.75 -11.68 15.17
C GLY A 517 7.06 -10.32 15.00
N ALA A 518 6.51 -10.12 13.80
CA ALA A 518 5.75 -8.94 13.42
C ALA A 518 4.31 -9.01 13.97
N THR A 519 4.16 -8.97 15.29
CA THR A 519 2.89 -9.10 16.03
C THR A 519 2.68 -7.92 16.98
N LEU A 520 1.41 -7.54 17.18
CA LEU A 520 1.03 -6.52 18.16
C LEU A 520 1.41 -6.95 19.58
N ALA A 521 1.74 -5.98 20.43
CA ALA A 521 2.23 -6.19 21.81
C ALA A 521 3.38 -7.21 21.96
N SER A 522 4.16 -7.47 20.91
CA SER A 522 5.37 -8.27 21.01
C SER A 522 6.41 -7.58 21.91
N VAL A 523 7.41 -8.33 22.40
CA VAL A 523 8.50 -7.75 23.22
C VAL A 523 9.20 -6.63 22.45
N VAL A 524 9.40 -6.83 21.15
CA VAL A 524 9.99 -5.85 20.24
C VAL A 524 9.12 -4.59 20.12
N HIS A 525 7.80 -4.76 19.98
CA HIS A 525 6.87 -3.63 19.90
C HIS A 525 6.77 -2.88 21.23
N CYS A 526 6.87 -3.57 22.37
CA CYS A 526 6.96 -2.94 23.68
C CYS A 526 8.24 -2.11 23.81
N TYR A 527 9.37 -2.60 23.31
CA TYR A 527 10.62 -1.84 23.25
C TYR A 527 10.52 -0.61 22.35
N TYR A 528 9.84 -0.74 21.20
CA TYR A 528 9.56 0.37 20.30
C TYR A 528 8.77 1.48 21.02
N GLU A 529 7.75 1.09 21.80
CA GLU A 529 6.88 2.03 22.50
C GLU A 529 7.55 2.71 23.69
N LEU A 530 8.35 1.97 24.49
CA LEU A 530 8.96 2.49 25.71
C LEU A 530 10.27 3.23 25.48
N TYR A 531 11.17 2.65 24.67
CA TYR A 531 12.55 3.14 24.51
C TYR A 531 12.80 3.77 23.14
N GLY A 532 11.85 3.65 22.22
CA GLY A 532 11.89 4.26 20.90
C GLY A 532 12.36 3.33 19.79
N LYS A 533 12.28 3.86 18.58
CA LYS A 533 12.36 3.09 17.33
C LYS A 533 13.71 2.41 17.10
N ARG A 534 14.80 3.08 17.47
CA ARG A 534 16.16 2.58 17.28
C ARG A 534 16.47 1.38 18.18
N CYS A 535 16.10 1.46 19.47
CA CYS A 535 16.27 0.37 20.42
C CYS A 535 15.54 -0.91 19.99
N ALA A 536 14.34 -0.78 19.42
CA ALA A 536 13.62 -1.92 18.85
C ALA A 536 14.38 -2.57 17.70
N ALA A 537 14.95 -1.78 16.77
CA ALA A 537 15.73 -2.32 15.67
C ALA A 537 17.03 -3.01 16.12
N ASP A 538 17.72 -2.42 17.11
CA ASP A 538 18.92 -3.04 17.70
C ASP A 538 18.56 -4.34 18.45
N LEU A 539 17.39 -4.41 19.11
CA LEU A 539 16.89 -5.63 19.76
C LEU A 539 16.64 -6.77 18.77
N ILE A 540 15.91 -6.51 17.69
CA ILE A 540 15.66 -7.53 16.67
C ILE A 540 16.98 -8.01 16.05
N THR A 541 17.94 -7.09 15.87
CA THR A 541 19.26 -7.44 15.31
C THR A 541 20.07 -8.31 16.28
N ALA A 542 20.05 -7.99 17.58
CA ALA A 542 20.71 -8.81 18.60
C ALA A 542 20.08 -10.21 18.69
N PHE A 543 18.75 -10.30 18.64
CA PHE A 543 18.04 -11.58 18.60
C PHE A 543 18.35 -12.38 17.34
N SER A 544 18.40 -11.74 16.16
CA SER A 544 18.78 -12.40 14.90
C SER A 544 20.14 -13.09 15.03
N LYS A 545 21.16 -12.36 15.49
CA LYS A 545 22.52 -12.89 15.69
C LYS A 545 22.55 -14.01 16.71
N LEU A 546 21.91 -13.82 17.87
CA LEU A 546 21.80 -14.82 18.92
C LEU A 546 21.21 -16.13 18.39
N PHE A 547 20.06 -16.04 17.72
CA PHE A 547 19.29 -17.19 17.27
C PHE A 547 19.99 -17.93 16.13
N THR A 548 20.62 -17.22 15.19
CA THR A 548 21.43 -17.83 14.15
C THR A 548 22.60 -18.63 14.76
N LEU A 549 23.32 -18.05 15.72
CA LEU A 549 24.45 -18.73 16.35
C LEU A 549 24.02 -19.89 17.24
N PHE A 550 22.91 -19.74 17.96
CA PHE A 550 22.34 -20.82 18.74
C PHE A 550 22.04 -22.05 17.86
N LEU A 551 21.43 -21.84 16.69
CA LEU A 551 21.17 -22.93 15.76
C LEU A 551 22.45 -23.54 15.19
N GLN A 552 23.45 -22.72 14.85
CA GLN A 552 24.70 -23.18 14.26
C GLN A 552 25.55 -24.03 15.21
N TYR A 553 25.67 -23.62 16.48
CA TYR A 553 26.61 -24.24 17.42
C TYR A 553 25.95 -25.22 18.41
N TYR A 554 24.69 -25.00 18.79
CA TYR A 554 24.06 -25.72 19.90
C TYR A 554 22.85 -26.56 19.51
N ARG A 555 22.10 -26.15 18.47
CA ARG A 555 20.90 -26.90 18.03
C ARG A 555 20.72 -26.82 16.52
N GLY A 556 21.19 -27.84 15.80
CA GLY A 556 20.70 -28.08 14.44
C GLY A 556 19.18 -28.30 14.44
N PHE A 557 18.51 -27.87 13.37
CA PHE A 557 17.07 -28.10 13.19
C PHE A 557 16.84 -28.79 11.84
N THR A 558 16.07 -29.88 11.85
CA THR A 558 15.80 -30.70 10.67
C THR A 558 14.37 -31.22 10.71
N LEU A 559 13.81 -31.57 9.55
CA LEU A 559 12.49 -32.17 9.43
C LEU A 559 12.62 -33.45 8.61
N GLY A 560 12.19 -34.57 9.18
CA GLY A 560 12.23 -35.88 8.55
C GLY A 560 10.84 -36.41 8.20
N ILE A 561 10.80 -37.52 7.46
CA ILE A 561 9.54 -38.22 7.14
C ILE A 561 8.85 -38.71 8.43
N GLU A 562 9.64 -39.09 9.43
CA GLU A 562 9.20 -39.51 10.77
C GLU A 562 8.30 -38.49 11.49
N ASP A 563 8.42 -37.20 11.18
CA ASP A 563 7.59 -36.13 11.76
C ASP A 563 6.15 -36.14 11.21
N VAL A 564 5.92 -36.83 10.10
CA VAL A 564 4.62 -36.93 9.39
C VAL A 564 3.96 -38.31 9.60
N LEU A 565 4.72 -39.29 10.09
CA LEU A 565 4.22 -40.66 10.25
C LEU A 565 3.16 -40.77 11.35
N LEU A 566 2.16 -41.62 11.09
CA LEU A 566 1.12 -41.99 12.05
C LEU A 566 1.39 -43.38 12.62
N LEU A 567 1.08 -43.56 13.91
CA LEU A 567 1.06 -44.88 14.55
C LEU A 567 -0.08 -45.74 14.02
N SER A 568 0.06 -47.06 14.11
CA SER A 568 -0.95 -48.04 13.63
C SER A 568 -2.39 -47.78 14.12
N PRO A 569 -2.62 -47.36 15.39
CA PRO A 569 -3.97 -47.00 15.84
C PRO A 569 -4.55 -45.80 15.06
N GLY A 570 -3.75 -44.75 14.84
CA GLY A 570 -4.15 -43.56 14.09
C GLY A 570 -4.53 -43.89 12.64
N VAL A 571 -3.73 -44.73 11.98
CA VAL A 571 -4.03 -45.21 10.60
C VAL A 571 -5.33 -46.02 10.55
N SER A 572 -5.58 -46.85 11.57
CA SER A 572 -6.78 -47.69 11.64
C SER A 572 -8.05 -46.86 11.86
N HIS A 573 -8.00 -45.88 12.76
CA HIS A 573 -9.09 -44.92 12.96
C HIS A 573 -9.35 -44.08 11.71
N ARG A 574 -8.29 -43.59 11.06
CA ARG A 574 -8.39 -42.86 9.80
C ARG A 574 -9.13 -43.67 8.73
N ARG A 575 -8.73 -44.93 8.53
CA ARG A 575 -9.34 -45.81 7.52
C ARG A 575 -10.81 -46.06 7.80
N ARG A 576 -11.18 -46.26 9.07
CA ARG A 576 -12.57 -46.48 9.49
C ARG A 576 -13.46 -45.27 9.15
N LEU A 577 -13.04 -44.07 9.59
CA LEU A 577 -13.79 -42.83 9.37
C LEU A 577 -13.89 -42.46 7.88
N ILE A 578 -12.84 -42.71 7.09
CA ILE A 578 -12.90 -42.49 5.63
C ILE A 578 -13.93 -43.43 4.97
N ASN A 579 -13.99 -44.69 5.38
CA ASN A 579 -14.97 -45.64 4.84
C ASN A 579 -16.41 -45.24 5.22
N GLU A 580 -16.64 -44.79 6.45
CA GLU A 580 -17.93 -44.25 6.90
C GLU A 580 -18.32 -43.00 6.10
N CYS A 581 -17.38 -42.08 5.87
CA CYS A 581 -17.61 -40.88 5.07
C CYS A 581 -17.99 -41.23 3.61
N ARG A 582 -17.30 -42.19 2.99
CA ARG A 582 -17.60 -42.64 1.62
C ARG A 582 -19.01 -43.22 1.48
N ALA A 583 -19.47 -43.95 2.49
CA ALA A 583 -20.78 -44.60 2.47
C ALA A 583 -21.92 -43.61 2.79
N GLN A 584 -21.75 -42.75 3.80
CA GLN A 584 -22.88 -42.02 4.38
C GLN A 584 -22.96 -40.53 4.00
N ALA A 585 -21.83 -39.87 3.74
CA ALA A 585 -21.82 -38.40 3.63
C ALA A 585 -22.60 -37.90 2.39
N GLY A 586 -22.45 -38.58 1.25
CA GLY A 586 -23.18 -38.22 0.02
C GLY A 586 -24.68 -38.47 0.13
N GLN A 587 -25.07 -39.60 0.71
CA GLN A 587 -26.48 -39.95 0.95
C GLN A 587 -27.15 -38.93 1.88
N LYS A 588 -26.53 -38.61 3.03
CA LYS A 588 -27.04 -37.62 3.99
C LYS A 588 -27.19 -36.24 3.37
N ALA A 589 -26.26 -35.83 2.50
CA ALA A 589 -26.32 -34.54 1.83
C ALA A 589 -27.51 -34.45 0.87
N LEU A 590 -27.72 -35.46 0.03
CA LEU A 590 -28.86 -35.50 -0.90
C LEU A 590 -30.20 -35.62 -0.20
N GLN A 591 -30.29 -36.45 0.86
CA GLN A 591 -31.51 -36.57 1.66
C GLN A 591 -31.94 -35.23 2.25
N LYS A 592 -30.99 -34.44 2.77
CA LYS A 592 -31.27 -33.09 3.27
C LYS A 592 -31.69 -32.13 2.16
N THR A 593 -31.01 -32.14 1.01
CA THR A 593 -31.31 -31.22 -0.11
C THR A 593 -32.69 -31.47 -0.71
N PHE A 594 -33.07 -32.74 -0.87
CA PHE A 594 -34.35 -33.11 -1.48
C PHE A 594 -35.44 -33.47 -0.46
N SER A 595 -35.18 -33.26 0.84
CA SER A 595 -36.10 -33.61 1.94
C SER A 595 -36.62 -35.05 1.87
N LEU A 596 -35.74 -36.00 1.55
CA LEU A 596 -36.06 -37.42 1.40
C LEU A 596 -35.93 -38.17 2.74
N PRO A 597 -36.70 -39.26 2.98
CA PRO A 597 -36.59 -40.08 4.19
C PRO A 597 -35.19 -40.72 4.35
N GLU A 598 -34.75 -40.95 5.60
CA GLU A 598 -33.43 -41.51 5.92
C GLU A 598 -33.17 -42.90 5.30
N ASN A 599 -34.23 -43.67 4.99
CA ASN A 599 -34.17 -45.01 4.38
C ASN A 599 -34.41 -45.02 2.85
N SER A 600 -34.15 -43.92 2.15
CA SER A 600 -34.32 -43.84 0.69
C SER A 600 -33.34 -44.76 -0.07
N ASN A 601 -33.84 -45.54 -1.03
CA ASN A 601 -33.04 -46.42 -1.89
C ASN A 601 -32.09 -45.63 -2.82
N GLU A 602 -30.95 -46.22 -3.21
CA GLU A 602 -29.94 -45.59 -4.07
C GLU A 602 -30.49 -45.14 -5.44
N GLU A 603 -31.43 -45.89 -6.00
CA GLU A 603 -32.09 -45.58 -7.28
C GLU A 603 -32.93 -44.30 -7.19
N VAL A 604 -33.65 -44.12 -6.08
CA VAL A 604 -34.48 -42.92 -5.83
C VAL A 604 -33.59 -41.69 -5.69
N LEU A 605 -32.46 -41.80 -4.99
CA LEU A 605 -31.50 -40.70 -4.82
C LEU A 605 -30.86 -40.29 -6.16
N THR A 606 -30.51 -41.27 -6.99
CA THR A 606 -29.89 -41.03 -8.29
C THR A 606 -30.91 -40.43 -9.28
N ASP A 607 -32.15 -40.91 -9.26
CA ASP A 607 -33.23 -40.41 -10.12
C ASP A 607 -33.64 -38.98 -9.74
N GLU A 608 -33.78 -38.66 -8.45
CA GLU A 608 -34.04 -37.29 -8.01
C GLU A 608 -32.88 -36.34 -8.32
N PHE A 609 -31.63 -36.81 -8.18
CA PHE A 609 -30.47 -36.02 -8.59
C PHE A 609 -30.42 -35.78 -10.11
N ALA A 610 -30.75 -36.79 -10.91
CA ALA A 610 -30.82 -36.69 -12.36
C ALA A 610 -31.97 -35.78 -12.83
N LYS A 611 -33.15 -35.90 -12.21
CA LYS A 611 -34.31 -35.02 -12.45
C LYS A 611 -33.96 -33.57 -12.13
N ALA A 612 -33.32 -33.33 -10.98
CA ALA A 612 -32.87 -31.99 -10.61
C ALA A 612 -31.92 -31.43 -11.68
N PHE A 613 -30.87 -32.17 -12.05
CA PHE A 613 -29.85 -31.73 -13.01
C PHE A 613 -30.40 -31.50 -14.42
N CYS A 614 -31.30 -32.36 -14.90
CA CYS A 614 -31.89 -32.28 -16.24
C CYS A 614 -33.05 -31.28 -16.36
N SER A 615 -33.60 -30.80 -15.25
CA SER A 615 -34.68 -29.82 -15.29
C SER A 615 -34.19 -28.47 -15.84
N LYS A 616 -35.05 -27.75 -16.59
CA LYS A 616 -34.79 -26.35 -16.98
C LYS A 616 -34.64 -25.42 -15.75
N SER A 617 -35.06 -25.91 -14.57
CA SER A 617 -34.94 -25.33 -13.23
C SER A 617 -33.89 -26.06 -12.38
N PHE A 618 -32.75 -26.49 -12.94
CA PHE A 618 -31.55 -26.62 -12.11
C PHE A 618 -31.12 -25.20 -11.70
N ASP A 619 -31.92 -24.63 -10.81
CA ASP A 619 -31.73 -23.31 -10.24
C ASP A 619 -30.36 -23.31 -9.58
N GLU A 620 -29.64 -22.22 -9.78
CA GLU A 620 -28.39 -21.98 -9.06
C GLU A 620 -28.59 -22.14 -7.54
N ARG A 621 -29.83 -21.95 -7.05
CA ARG A 621 -30.26 -22.17 -5.68
C ARG A 621 -30.14 -23.64 -5.22
N ILE A 622 -30.71 -24.60 -5.95
CA ILE A 622 -30.70 -26.03 -5.57
C ILE A 622 -29.26 -26.57 -5.63
N SER A 623 -28.49 -26.17 -6.66
CA SER A 623 -27.07 -26.52 -6.76
C SER A 623 -26.26 -25.98 -5.56
N LYS A 624 -26.51 -24.72 -5.15
CA LYS A 624 -25.85 -24.11 -3.99
C LYS A 624 -26.23 -24.81 -2.69
N GLU A 625 -27.51 -25.12 -2.51
CA GLU A 625 -28.02 -25.82 -1.33
C GLU A 625 -27.44 -27.24 -1.22
N MET A 626 -27.36 -27.95 -2.34
CA MET A 626 -26.66 -29.24 -2.44
C MET A 626 -25.21 -29.12 -2.01
N ASP A 627 -24.43 -28.23 -2.61
CA ASP A 627 -23.01 -28.07 -2.29
C ASP A 627 -22.79 -27.70 -0.81
N MET A 628 -23.65 -26.86 -0.23
CA MET A 628 -23.62 -26.53 1.19
C MET A 628 -23.90 -27.74 2.10
N ASN A 629 -24.87 -28.57 1.76
CA ASN A 629 -25.20 -29.78 2.52
C ASN A 629 -24.09 -30.85 2.42
N TYR A 630 -23.46 -30.99 1.25
CA TYR A 630 -22.26 -31.83 1.09
C TYR A 630 -21.12 -31.33 1.98
N LYS A 631 -20.84 -30.04 1.93
CA LYS A 631 -19.77 -29.42 2.72
C LYS A 631 -19.94 -29.66 4.21
N THR A 632 -21.13 -29.35 4.73
CA THR A 632 -21.44 -29.55 6.16
C THR A 632 -21.22 -31.00 6.59
N SER A 633 -21.72 -31.96 5.79
CA SER A 633 -21.61 -33.39 6.10
C SER A 633 -20.16 -33.89 6.04
N ILE A 634 -19.36 -33.40 5.09
CA ILE A 634 -17.95 -33.79 4.92
C ILE A 634 -17.07 -33.17 6.01
N ASP A 635 -17.31 -31.90 6.38
CA ASP A 635 -16.52 -31.18 7.38
C ASP A 635 -16.61 -31.83 8.77
N GLU A 636 -17.76 -32.41 9.12
CA GLU A 636 -17.93 -33.20 10.35
C GLU A 636 -16.93 -34.37 10.42
N TYR A 637 -16.86 -35.19 9.36
CA TYR A 637 -15.92 -36.32 9.30
C TYR A 637 -14.47 -35.85 9.22
N GLN A 638 -14.19 -34.80 8.45
CA GLN A 638 -12.85 -34.24 8.32
C GLN A 638 -12.30 -33.83 9.70
N ASN A 639 -13.09 -33.12 10.51
CA ASN A 639 -12.70 -32.70 11.85
C ASN A 639 -12.45 -33.88 12.81
N GLN A 640 -13.25 -34.95 12.72
CA GLN A 640 -13.03 -36.16 13.50
C GLN A 640 -11.74 -36.89 13.10
N ILE A 641 -11.48 -37.03 11.80
CA ILE A 641 -10.26 -37.66 11.29
C ILE A 641 -9.02 -36.89 11.76
N ILE A 642 -9.05 -35.57 11.63
CA ILE A 642 -7.99 -34.67 12.09
C ILE A 642 -7.69 -34.92 13.57
N LYS A 643 -8.73 -34.89 14.42
CA LYS A 643 -8.55 -35.03 15.87
C LYS A 643 -7.92 -36.37 16.24
N GLN A 644 -8.32 -37.46 15.60
CA GLN A 644 -7.81 -38.81 15.88
C GLN A 644 -6.40 -39.04 15.31
N CYS A 645 -6.09 -38.49 14.13
CA CYS A 645 -4.76 -38.69 13.54
C CYS A 645 -3.70 -37.86 14.26
N MET A 646 -4.00 -36.61 14.60
CA MET A 646 -3.02 -35.69 15.21
C MET A 646 -2.60 -36.14 16.61
N SER A 647 -3.44 -36.86 17.35
CA SER A 647 -3.08 -37.45 18.64
C SER A 647 -2.17 -38.68 18.52
N HIS A 648 -2.12 -39.34 17.35
CA HIS A 648 -1.39 -40.59 17.13
C HIS A 648 -0.21 -40.42 16.15
N LEU A 649 0.45 -39.25 16.16
CA LEU A 649 1.71 -39.04 15.44
C LEU A 649 2.83 -39.89 16.06
N PHE A 650 3.75 -40.38 15.21
CA PHE A 650 4.91 -41.18 15.62
C PHE A 650 5.82 -40.41 16.57
N LYS A 651 6.17 -39.18 16.20
CA LYS A 651 6.79 -38.20 17.11
C LYS A 651 5.73 -37.23 17.61
N GLN A 652 5.72 -37.00 18.91
CA GLN A 652 4.87 -35.98 19.54
C GLN A 652 5.68 -34.69 19.73
N PHE A 653 4.99 -33.57 19.92
CA PHE A 653 5.63 -32.35 20.37
C PHE A 653 6.25 -32.59 21.76
N PRO A 654 7.45 -32.08 22.10
CA PRO A 654 8.28 -31.12 21.35
C PRO A 654 9.28 -31.72 20.35
N ASP A 655 9.43 -33.05 20.29
CA ASP A 655 10.42 -33.72 19.45
C ASP A 655 10.02 -33.77 17.97
N ASN A 656 8.73 -33.66 17.66
CA ASN A 656 8.22 -33.53 16.30
C ASN A 656 8.51 -32.13 15.76
N ASN A 657 9.44 -32.02 14.82
CA ASN A 657 9.90 -30.73 14.31
C ASN A 657 8.87 -30.05 13.38
N LEU A 658 8.01 -30.80 12.70
CA LEU A 658 6.90 -30.24 11.91
C LEU A 658 5.87 -29.56 12.83
N GLN A 659 5.48 -30.23 13.92
CA GLN A 659 4.60 -29.64 14.93
C GLN A 659 5.27 -28.44 15.61
N PHE A 660 6.57 -28.56 15.93
CA PHE A 660 7.34 -27.47 16.52
C PHE A 660 7.30 -26.19 15.67
N LEU A 661 7.49 -26.34 14.35
CA LEU A 661 7.47 -25.26 13.37
C LEU A 661 6.09 -24.58 13.25
N ILE A 662 5.01 -25.37 13.23
CA ILE A 662 3.63 -24.88 13.11
C ILE A 662 3.18 -24.18 14.39
N GLN A 663 3.40 -24.81 15.54
CA GLN A 663 2.89 -24.35 16.83
C GLN A 663 3.64 -23.11 17.33
N SER A 664 4.97 -23.03 17.15
CA SER A 664 5.75 -21.80 17.39
C SER A 664 5.37 -20.67 16.42
N GLY A 665 4.75 -21.01 15.28
CA GLY A 665 4.33 -20.07 14.25
C GLY A 665 5.43 -19.67 13.27
N ALA A 666 6.56 -20.39 13.26
CA ALA A 666 7.69 -20.13 12.37
C ALA A 666 7.30 -20.20 10.88
N LYS A 667 6.69 -21.32 10.46
CA LYS A 667 6.20 -21.53 9.10
C LYS A 667 5.10 -22.61 9.10
N GLY A 668 4.23 -22.60 8.09
CA GLY A 668 3.13 -23.55 7.96
C GLY A 668 1.98 -23.33 8.95
N SER A 669 0.91 -24.10 8.74
CA SER A 669 -0.30 -24.11 9.57
C SER A 669 -0.68 -25.54 9.93
N SER A 670 -1.59 -25.71 10.89
CA SER A 670 -2.14 -27.03 11.23
C SER A 670 -2.70 -27.74 10.00
N VAL A 671 -3.28 -26.98 9.07
CA VAL A 671 -3.78 -27.47 7.78
C VAL A 671 -2.71 -28.19 6.98
N ASN A 672 -1.52 -27.63 6.90
CA ASN A 672 -0.44 -28.26 6.14
C ASN A 672 -0.05 -29.61 6.75
N ALA A 673 0.10 -29.70 8.08
CA ALA A 673 0.38 -30.97 8.75
C ALA A 673 -0.74 -32.00 8.54
N MET A 674 -2.00 -31.55 8.55
CA MET A 674 -3.16 -32.41 8.30
C MET A 674 -3.20 -32.93 6.87
N GLN A 675 -2.86 -32.12 5.87
CA GLN A 675 -2.81 -32.58 4.47
C GLN A 675 -1.65 -33.55 4.21
N MET A 676 -0.52 -33.36 4.89
CA MET A 676 0.61 -34.27 4.80
C MET A 676 0.33 -35.63 5.45
N SER A 677 -0.26 -35.64 6.65
CA SER A 677 -0.38 -36.85 7.48
C SER A 677 -1.77 -37.52 7.41
N CYS A 678 -2.84 -36.72 7.30
CA CYS A 678 -4.23 -37.17 7.45
C CYS A 678 -4.92 -37.35 6.09
N LEU A 679 -5.35 -36.25 5.46
CA LEU A 679 -6.07 -36.20 4.17
C LEU A 679 -6.07 -34.79 3.59
N LEU A 680 -6.25 -34.64 2.26
CA LEU A 680 -6.31 -33.35 1.58
C LEU A 680 -7.62 -32.58 1.84
N GLY A 681 -8.75 -33.30 1.76
CA GLY A 681 -10.10 -32.78 2.00
C GLY A 681 -10.85 -32.43 0.71
N GLN A 682 -11.99 -31.77 0.87
CA GLN A 682 -12.82 -31.29 -0.23
C GLN A 682 -12.08 -30.25 -1.07
N GLN A 683 -12.00 -30.45 -2.39
CA GLN A 683 -11.50 -29.43 -3.33
C GLN A 683 -12.66 -28.58 -3.83
N GLU A 684 -12.51 -27.27 -3.75
CA GLU A 684 -13.52 -26.30 -4.20
C GLU A 684 -13.02 -25.48 -5.39
N LEU A 685 -13.95 -25.10 -6.28
CA LEU A 685 -13.74 -24.22 -7.42
C LEU A 685 -14.74 -23.06 -7.37
N GLU A 686 -14.27 -21.82 -7.25
CA GLU A 686 -15.12 -20.62 -7.09
C GLU A 686 -16.16 -20.74 -5.94
N GLY A 687 -15.82 -21.48 -4.89
CA GLY A 687 -16.71 -21.77 -3.75
C GLY A 687 -17.81 -22.82 -4.04
N LYS A 688 -17.73 -23.51 -5.19
CA LYS A 688 -18.59 -24.62 -5.59
C LYS A 688 -17.79 -25.92 -5.64
N ARG A 689 -18.48 -27.07 -5.72
CA ARG A 689 -17.83 -28.35 -6.01
C ARG A 689 -17.39 -28.43 -7.48
N PRO A 690 -16.48 -29.37 -7.84
CA PRO A 690 -16.07 -29.54 -9.23
C PRO A 690 -17.29 -29.69 -10.17
N PRO A 691 -17.30 -28.96 -11.30
CA PRO A 691 -18.47 -28.92 -12.17
C PRO A 691 -18.72 -30.26 -12.84
N MET A 692 -19.98 -30.54 -13.13
CA MET A 692 -20.42 -31.72 -13.88
C MET A 692 -20.48 -31.39 -15.37
N MET A 693 -20.12 -32.37 -16.20
CA MET A 693 -20.31 -32.34 -17.65
C MET A 693 -21.80 -32.45 -17.99
N PRO A 694 -22.23 -32.03 -19.20
CA PRO A 694 -23.61 -32.21 -19.66
C PRO A 694 -24.13 -33.66 -19.61
N SER A 695 -23.24 -34.64 -19.61
CA SER A 695 -23.55 -36.07 -19.44
C SER A 695 -23.89 -36.47 -17.98
N GLY A 696 -23.92 -35.52 -17.04
CA GLY A 696 -24.13 -35.76 -15.62
C GLY A 696 -22.91 -36.38 -14.92
N ARG A 697 -21.71 -36.30 -15.50
CA ARG A 697 -20.47 -36.87 -14.93
C ARG A 697 -19.48 -35.77 -14.55
N THR A 698 -18.81 -35.89 -13.41
CA THR A 698 -17.68 -34.99 -13.07
C THR A 698 -16.39 -35.39 -13.79
N LEU A 699 -16.12 -36.69 -13.93
CA LEU A 699 -15.05 -37.25 -14.76
C LEU A 699 -15.54 -38.47 -15.54
N PRO A 700 -14.89 -38.82 -16.67
CA PRO A 700 -15.27 -40.01 -17.46
C PRO A 700 -15.23 -41.32 -16.67
N SER A 701 -14.44 -41.39 -15.60
CA SER A 701 -14.32 -42.56 -14.72
C SER A 701 -15.48 -42.76 -13.75
N PHE A 702 -16.30 -41.74 -13.53
CA PHE A 702 -17.44 -41.81 -12.60
C PHE A 702 -18.74 -42.12 -13.34
N ARG A 703 -19.71 -42.70 -12.63
CA ARG A 703 -21.05 -42.95 -13.18
C ARG A 703 -21.81 -41.62 -13.34
N PRO A 704 -22.75 -41.52 -14.30
CA PRO A 704 -23.67 -40.38 -14.35
C PRO A 704 -24.40 -40.22 -13.01
N TYR A 705 -24.50 -38.98 -12.53
CA TYR A 705 -25.21 -38.62 -11.30
C TYR A 705 -24.69 -39.37 -10.05
N GLU A 706 -23.40 -39.69 -10.03
CA GLU A 706 -22.79 -40.33 -8.87
C GLU A 706 -22.72 -39.34 -7.70
N TYR A 707 -23.37 -39.69 -6.59
CA TYR A 707 -23.48 -38.86 -5.38
C TYR A 707 -22.38 -39.14 -4.33
N SER A 708 -21.37 -39.93 -4.68
CA SER A 708 -20.26 -40.19 -3.77
C SER A 708 -19.49 -38.88 -3.49
N PRO A 709 -19.00 -38.63 -2.26
CA PRO A 709 -18.19 -37.44 -1.98
C PRO A 709 -16.98 -37.29 -2.94
N ARG A 710 -16.42 -38.43 -3.35
CA ARG A 710 -15.26 -38.53 -4.23
C ARG A 710 -15.54 -38.05 -5.66
N SER A 711 -16.73 -38.33 -6.20
CA SER A 711 -17.10 -37.83 -7.53
C SER A 711 -17.13 -36.31 -7.56
N GLY A 712 -17.52 -35.68 -6.45
CA GLY A 712 -17.57 -34.23 -6.28
C GLY A 712 -16.33 -33.62 -5.62
N GLY A 713 -15.14 -34.20 -5.79
CA GLY A 713 -13.88 -33.55 -5.42
C GLY A 713 -13.37 -33.76 -3.99
N PHE A 714 -13.97 -34.67 -3.21
CA PHE A 714 -13.42 -35.03 -1.90
C PHE A 714 -12.19 -35.94 -2.02
N VAL A 715 -11.04 -35.46 -1.56
CA VAL A 715 -9.76 -36.21 -1.60
C VAL A 715 -9.43 -36.77 -0.22
N ASP A 716 -9.60 -38.08 -0.07
CA ASP A 716 -9.31 -38.80 1.17
C ASP A 716 -7.85 -39.26 1.31
N GLY A 717 -7.07 -39.19 0.22
CA GLY A 717 -5.63 -39.39 0.23
C GLY A 717 -4.87 -38.25 0.93
N SER A 718 -3.71 -38.58 1.49
CA SER A 718 -2.74 -37.63 2.06
C SER A 718 -1.51 -37.52 1.16
N PHE A 719 -0.71 -36.46 1.29
CA PHE A 719 0.54 -36.36 0.52
C PHE A 719 1.52 -37.49 0.86
N LEU A 720 1.52 -37.99 2.09
CA LEU A 720 2.36 -39.13 2.49
C LEU A 720 1.93 -40.45 1.81
N SER A 721 0.63 -40.72 1.75
CA SER A 721 0.10 -41.97 1.18
C SER A 721 -0.04 -41.94 -0.34
N GLY A 722 0.12 -40.76 -0.96
CA GLY A 722 -0.25 -40.49 -2.33
C GLY A 722 -1.74 -40.25 -2.54
N ILE A 723 -2.07 -39.63 -3.67
CA ILE A 723 -3.43 -39.31 -4.13
C ILE A 723 -3.75 -40.08 -5.41
N ARG A 724 -5.00 -40.52 -5.58
CA ARG A 724 -5.41 -41.33 -6.74
C ARG A 724 -5.54 -40.48 -8.01
N PRO A 725 -5.50 -41.06 -9.22
CA PRO A 725 -5.57 -40.27 -10.46
C PRO A 725 -6.80 -39.36 -10.59
N GLN A 726 -7.98 -39.82 -10.15
CA GLN A 726 -9.20 -38.98 -10.18
C GLN A 726 -9.07 -37.76 -9.25
N GLU A 727 -8.56 -37.99 -8.05
CA GLU A 727 -8.34 -36.95 -7.02
C GLU A 727 -7.23 -35.98 -7.43
N TYR A 728 -6.15 -36.50 -8.03
CA TYR A 728 -5.06 -35.71 -8.58
C TYR A 728 -5.56 -34.70 -9.61
N PHE A 729 -6.51 -35.10 -10.46
CA PHE A 729 -7.08 -34.20 -11.46
C PHE A 729 -7.90 -33.07 -10.82
N PHE A 730 -8.76 -33.38 -9.84
CA PHE A 730 -9.49 -32.33 -9.09
C PHE A 730 -8.56 -31.40 -8.31
N HIS A 731 -7.49 -31.94 -7.72
CA HIS A 731 -6.47 -31.12 -7.05
C HIS A 731 -5.75 -30.19 -8.03
N CYS A 732 -5.44 -30.66 -9.24
CA CYS A 732 -4.89 -29.83 -10.31
C CYS A 732 -5.84 -28.69 -10.73
N MET A 733 -7.16 -28.94 -10.76
CA MET A 733 -8.14 -27.89 -11.06
C MET A 733 -8.07 -26.77 -10.02
N ALA A 734 -8.14 -27.13 -8.73
CA ALA A 734 -8.10 -26.17 -7.63
C ALA A 734 -6.78 -25.38 -7.61
N GLY A 735 -5.64 -26.05 -7.86
CA GLY A 735 -4.35 -25.37 -7.98
C GLY A 735 -4.29 -24.38 -9.15
N ARG A 736 -4.91 -24.71 -10.30
CA ARG A 736 -4.92 -23.85 -11.48
C ARG A 736 -5.79 -22.60 -11.30
N GLU A 737 -6.90 -22.71 -10.58
CA GLU A 737 -7.74 -21.54 -10.25
C GLU A 737 -6.94 -20.47 -9.50
N GLY A 738 -6.18 -20.87 -8.47
CA GLY A 738 -5.33 -19.94 -7.71
C GLY A 738 -4.31 -19.21 -8.59
N LEU A 739 -3.75 -19.90 -9.60
CA LEU A 739 -2.81 -19.30 -10.57
C LEU A 739 -3.49 -18.29 -11.50
N ILE A 740 -4.69 -18.61 -12.00
CA ILE A 740 -5.46 -17.73 -12.88
C ILE A 740 -5.86 -16.45 -12.14
N ASP A 741 -6.33 -16.60 -10.91
CA ASP A 741 -6.71 -15.48 -10.05
C ASP A 741 -5.55 -14.52 -9.81
N THR A 742 -4.37 -15.07 -9.53
CA THR A 742 -3.13 -14.31 -9.36
C THR A 742 -2.77 -13.51 -10.62
N ALA A 743 -2.92 -14.10 -11.81
CA ALA A 743 -2.57 -13.44 -13.07
C ALA A 743 -3.55 -12.32 -13.46
N VAL A 744 -4.86 -12.56 -13.36
CA VAL A 744 -5.89 -11.64 -13.91
C VAL A 744 -6.24 -10.51 -12.95
N LYS A 745 -6.41 -10.81 -11.66
CA LYS A 745 -6.95 -9.84 -10.69
C LYS A 745 -5.91 -8.78 -10.28
N THR A 746 -4.62 -9.12 -10.30
CA THR A 746 -3.52 -8.21 -9.92
C THR A 746 -3.45 -6.94 -10.79
N ALA A 747 -3.59 -7.06 -12.11
CA ALA A 747 -3.52 -5.91 -13.02
C ALA A 747 -4.64 -4.87 -12.77
N ARG A 748 -5.83 -5.34 -12.37
CA ARG A 748 -6.99 -4.47 -12.12
C ARG A 748 -6.80 -3.61 -10.88
N ILE A 749 -6.19 -4.16 -9.83
CA ILE A 749 -6.01 -3.47 -8.55
C ILE A 749 -4.91 -2.40 -8.64
N GLY A 750 -3.84 -2.66 -9.39
CA GLY A 750 -2.81 -1.64 -9.64
C GLY A 750 -3.37 -0.38 -10.33
N TYR A 751 -4.38 -0.54 -11.18
CA TYR A 751 -5.09 0.59 -11.79
C TYR A 751 -5.93 1.36 -10.77
N LEU A 752 -6.72 0.66 -9.94
CA LEU A 752 -7.50 1.25 -8.84
C LEU A 752 -6.62 2.08 -7.92
N GLN A 753 -5.51 1.50 -7.45
CA GLN A 753 -4.58 2.17 -6.55
C GLN A 753 -4.01 3.45 -7.18
N ARG A 754 -3.62 3.42 -8.46
CA ARG A 754 -3.13 4.61 -9.17
C ARG A 754 -4.19 5.71 -9.24
N CYS A 755 -5.44 5.34 -9.52
CA CYS A 755 -6.55 6.29 -9.54
C CYS A 755 -6.72 6.95 -8.17
N LEU A 756 -6.77 6.18 -7.08
CA LEU A 756 -6.88 6.73 -5.73
C LEU A 756 -5.69 7.64 -5.39
N MET A 757 -4.47 7.18 -5.64
CA MET A 757 -3.27 7.95 -5.32
C MET A 757 -3.21 9.27 -6.10
N LYS A 758 -3.69 9.31 -7.34
CA LYS A 758 -3.73 10.54 -8.14
C LYS A 758 -4.78 11.55 -7.70
N HIS A 759 -5.94 11.10 -7.19
CA HIS A 759 -6.96 12.03 -6.67
C HIS A 759 -6.62 12.50 -5.26
N LEU A 760 -5.90 11.70 -4.48
CA LEU A 760 -5.59 12.01 -3.08
C LEU A 760 -4.16 12.54 -2.88
N GLU A 761 -3.38 12.80 -3.93
CA GLU A 761 -1.97 13.22 -3.78
C GLU A 761 -1.82 14.62 -3.15
N GLY A 762 -2.79 15.50 -3.33
CA GLY A 762 -2.77 16.85 -2.77
C GLY A 762 -3.21 16.95 -1.31
N LEU A 763 -3.75 15.87 -0.71
CA LEU A 763 -4.29 15.92 0.65
C LEU A 763 -3.19 15.83 1.70
N VAL A 764 -2.99 16.93 2.42
CA VAL A 764 -1.97 17.10 3.46
C VAL A 764 -2.62 17.64 4.73
N VAL A 765 -2.06 17.26 5.89
CA VAL A 765 -2.43 17.85 7.18
C VAL A 765 -1.74 19.20 7.35
N ASN A 766 -2.50 20.26 7.56
CA ASN A 766 -1.94 21.59 7.81
C ASN A 766 -1.61 21.81 9.30
N TYR A 767 -0.91 22.89 9.62
CA TYR A 767 -0.52 23.23 11.00
C TYR A 767 -1.69 23.44 11.97
N ASP A 768 -2.89 23.70 11.46
CA ASP A 768 -4.15 23.77 12.22
C ASP A 768 -4.83 22.39 12.40
N LEU A 769 -4.16 21.30 12.01
CA LEU A 769 -4.64 19.91 11.96
C LEU A 769 -5.80 19.66 10.99
N THR A 770 -6.18 20.63 10.17
CA THR A 770 -7.14 20.42 9.08
C THR A 770 -6.48 19.64 7.94
N VAL A 771 -7.25 18.79 7.26
CA VAL A 771 -6.81 18.13 6.03
C VAL A 771 -7.27 18.98 4.85
N ARG A 772 -6.33 19.47 4.06
CA ARG A 772 -6.59 20.33 2.91
C ARG A 772 -6.02 19.74 1.64
N ASP A 773 -6.68 20.05 0.53
CA ASP A 773 -6.14 19.79 -0.79
C ASP A 773 -5.18 20.92 -1.23
N SER A 774 -4.46 20.69 -2.32
CA SER A 774 -3.43 21.56 -2.88
C SER A 774 -3.93 22.96 -3.30
N ASP A 775 -5.23 23.11 -3.52
CA ASP A 775 -5.91 24.38 -3.81
C ASP A 775 -6.29 25.17 -2.52
N GLY A 776 -6.11 24.56 -1.34
CA GLY A 776 -6.48 25.13 -0.04
C GLY A 776 -7.88 24.74 0.44
N SER A 777 -8.64 23.96 -0.34
CA SER A 777 -9.96 23.46 0.04
C SER A 777 -9.87 22.53 1.24
N VAL A 778 -10.71 22.75 2.26
CA VAL A 778 -10.74 21.94 3.49
C VAL A 778 -11.61 20.70 3.26
N ILE A 779 -11.02 19.51 3.40
CA ILE A 779 -11.73 18.22 3.28
C ILE A 779 -12.12 17.68 4.65
N GLN A 780 -11.24 17.81 5.65
CA GLN A 780 -11.55 17.47 7.05
C GLN A 780 -11.09 18.58 7.98
N PHE A 781 -11.90 18.90 8.99
CA PHE A 781 -11.55 19.87 10.03
C PHE A 781 -10.50 19.35 11.01
N GLN A 782 -10.40 18.02 11.13
CA GLN A 782 -9.41 17.34 11.95
C GLN A 782 -9.18 15.96 11.34
N TYR A 783 -7.91 15.57 11.19
CA TYR A 783 -7.57 14.24 10.66
C TYR A 783 -8.27 13.13 11.48
N GLY A 784 -9.05 12.27 10.82
CA GLY A 784 -9.74 11.16 11.48
C GLY A 784 -10.74 11.57 12.58
N GLU A 785 -11.11 12.86 12.65
CA GLU A 785 -11.92 13.48 13.71
C GLU A 785 -11.33 13.42 15.13
N ASP A 786 -10.16 12.79 15.31
CA ASP A 786 -9.44 12.68 16.59
C ASP A 786 -8.04 13.31 16.56
N GLY A 787 -7.50 13.58 15.37
CA GLY A 787 -6.18 14.16 15.15
C GLY A 787 -5.03 13.23 15.54
N LEU A 788 -5.28 11.92 15.68
CA LEU A 788 -4.30 10.94 16.13
C LEU A 788 -3.70 10.18 14.95
N ALA A 789 -2.39 9.96 14.99
CA ALA A 789 -1.71 9.10 14.04
C ALA A 789 -2.00 7.62 14.35
N VAL A 790 -2.39 6.83 13.35
CA VAL A 790 -2.71 5.40 13.48
C VAL A 790 -1.56 4.61 14.09
N GLU A 791 -0.32 4.91 13.69
CA GLU A 791 0.88 4.25 14.16
C GLU A 791 1.18 4.52 15.65
N LYS A 792 0.72 5.66 16.19
CA LYS A 792 1.02 6.09 17.57
C LYS A 792 -0.14 5.80 18.54
N CYS A 793 -1.32 5.42 18.05
CA CYS A 793 -2.53 5.29 18.88
C CYS A 793 -2.81 3.86 19.38
N THR A 794 -2.04 2.86 18.93
CA THR A 794 -2.29 1.43 19.22
C THR A 794 -2.45 1.12 20.72
N TYR A 795 -1.58 1.69 21.56
CA TYR A 795 -1.59 1.48 23.01
C TYR A 795 -2.60 2.36 23.77
N LEU A 796 -3.40 3.19 23.09
CA LEU A 796 -4.50 3.95 23.72
C LEU A 796 -5.78 3.11 23.90
N LYS A 797 -5.79 1.85 23.45
CA LYS A 797 -6.90 0.92 23.65
C LYS A 797 -6.87 0.36 25.07
N GLU A 798 -8.05 0.15 25.65
CA GLU A 798 -8.25 -0.33 27.03
C GLU A 798 -7.47 -1.62 27.34
N ALA A 799 -7.39 -2.54 26.38
CA ALA A 799 -6.65 -3.80 26.50
C ALA A 799 -5.16 -3.62 26.87
N TYR A 800 -4.55 -2.48 26.59
CA TYR A 800 -3.14 -2.20 26.84
C TYR A 800 -2.89 -1.28 28.04
N TYR A 801 -3.93 -0.81 28.72
CA TYR A 801 -3.76 -0.01 29.93
C TYR A 801 -2.98 -0.71 31.05
N PRO A 802 -3.15 -2.03 31.31
CA PRO A 802 -2.31 -2.74 32.28
C PRO A 802 -0.81 -2.62 31.97
N PHE A 803 -0.44 -2.73 30.69
CA PHE A 803 0.95 -2.57 30.24
C PHE A 803 1.47 -1.15 30.47
N LEU A 804 0.67 -0.13 30.17
CA LEU A 804 1.06 1.26 30.40
C LEU A 804 1.22 1.55 31.91
N ILE A 805 0.35 1.00 32.75
CA ILE A 805 0.41 1.15 34.21
C ILE A 805 1.69 0.53 34.79
N ALA A 806 2.04 -0.67 34.32
CA ALA A 806 3.24 -1.39 34.74
C ALA A 806 4.56 -0.68 34.33
N ASN A 807 4.53 0.18 33.31
CA ASN A 807 5.70 0.87 32.75
C ASN A 807 5.59 2.41 32.80
N HIS A 808 4.77 2.95 33.69
CA HIS A 808 4.42 4.37 33.71
C HIS A 808 5.61 5.30 33.90
N SER A 809 6.63 4.87 34.66
CA SER A 809 7.85 5.64 34.93
C SER A 809 8.63 5.96 33.66
N THR A 810 8.60 5.06 32.67
CA THR A 810 9.29 5.25 31.38
C THR A 810 8.46 6.13 30.43
N ILE A 811 7.13 6.04 30.51
CA ILE A 811 6.22 6.79 29.64
C ILE A 811 6.13 8.26 30.07
N LEU A 812 5.97 8.49 31.38
CA LEU A 812 5.87 9.81 31.98
C LEU A 812 7.24 10.25 32.51
N ARG A 813 8.13 10.64 31.60
CA ARG A 813 9.39 11.27 31.99
C ARG A 813 9.11 12.67 32.51
N GLU A 814 9.29 12.89 33.81
CA GLU A 814 8.98 14.17 34.48
C GLU A 814 9.69 15.36 33.82
N ASP A 815 10.93 15.19 33.37
CA ASP A 815 11.68 16.22 32.62
C ASP A 815 11.04 16.57 31.27
N GLU A 816 10.47 15.59 30.59
CA GLU A 816 9.85 15.79 29.28
C GLU A 816 8.42 16.32 29.42
N TYR A 817 7.70 15.81 30.42
CA TYR A 817 6.36 16.26 30.78
C TYR A 817 6.38 17.74 31.19
N SER A 818 7.30 18.14 32.08
CA SER A 818 7.45 19.54 32.50
C SER A 818 7.73 20.48 31.32
N ARG A 819 8.68 20.14 30.45
CA ARG A 819 8.96 20.90 29.21
C ARG A 819 7.73 21.06 28.32
N ILE A 820 6.97 19.99 28.11
CA ILE A 820 5.77 20.03 27.24
C ILE A 820 4.67 20.85 27.90
N VAL A 821 4.47 20.73 29.21
CA VAL A 821 3.50 21.54 29.96
C VAL A 821 3.86 23.03 29.88
N ASP A 822 5.16 23.36 29.98
CA ASP A 822 5.65 24.74 29.83
C ASP A 822 5.37 25.28 28.41
N MET A 823 5.60 24.46 27.37
CA MET A 823 5.31 24.82 25.99
C MET A 823 3.80 24.98 25.70
N CYS A 824 2.95 24.12 26.28
CA CYS A 824 1.50 24.16 26.11
C CYS A 824 0.83 25.34 26.82
N GLY A 825 1.52 25.96 27.80
CA GLY A 825 0.98 27.02 28.63
C GLY A 825 -0.01 26.50 29.67
N SER A 826 0.38 26.56 30.95
CA SER A 826 -0.38 26.05 32.10
C SER A 826 -1.77 26.69 32.31
N THR A 827 -2.09 27.78 31.59
CA THR A 827 -3.32 28.58 31.79
C THR A 827 -4.58 27.92 31.24
N LYS A 828 -4.48 26.97 30.30
CA LYS A 828 -5.63 26.39 29.57
C LYS A 828 -6.12 25.03 30.07
N GLU A 829 -5.42 24.38 31.00
CA GLU A 829 -5.82 23.04 31.49
C GLU A 829 -7.12 23.07 32.32
N LYS A 830 -7.25 24.03 33.25
CA LYS A 830 -8.46 24.22 34.08
C LYS A 830 -9.76 24.40 33.27
N PRO A 831 -9.82 25.28 32.25
CA PRO A 831 -11.04 25.42 31.45
C PRO A 831 -11.36 24.17 30.61
N ILE A 832 -10.35 23.42 30.14
CA ILE A 832 -10.54 22.16 29.42
C ILE A 832 -11.21 21.12 30.33
N ILE A 833 -10.66 20.91 31.54
CA ILE A 833 -11.23 19.98 32.52
C ILE A 833 -12.67 20.39 32.89
N LYS A 834 -12.92 21.70 33.06
CA LYS A 834 -14.27 22.22 33.34
C LYS A 834 -15.24 21.94 32.17
N LYS A 835 -14.80 22.07 30.93
CA LYS A 835 -15.59 21.74 29.73
C LYS A 835 -15.89 20.24 29.66
N LEU A 836 -14.89 19.38 29.88
CA LEU A 836 -15.08 17.92 29.97
C LEU A 836 -16.09 17.53 31.07
N LYS A 837 -16.05 18.19 32.24
CA LYS A 837 -17.04 17.99 33.31
C LYS A 837 -18.46 18.39 32.89
N LYS A 838 -18.61 19.49 32.14
CA LYS A 838 -19.91 19.92 31.61
C LYS A 838 -20.47 18.96 30.55
N ILE A 839 -19.62 18.52 29.61
CA ILE A 839 -19.98 17.53 28.57
C ILE A 839 -20.44 16.23 29.23
N ARG A 840 -19.72 15.75 30.26
CA ARG A 840 -20.12 14.61 31.08
C ARG A 840 -21.50 14.76 31.69
N ALA A 841 -21.71 15.84 32.45
CA ALA A 841 -22.95 16.07 33.16
C ALA A 841 -24.14 16.14 32.19
N TRP A 842 -23.91 16.75 31.02
CA TRP A 842 -24.88 16.78 29.95
C TRP A 842 -25.19 15.37 29.41
N ARG A 843 -24.18 14.59 29.02
CA ARG A 843 -24.37 13.21 28.52
C ARG A 843 -25.08 12.31 29.51
N LYS A 844 -24.72 12.39 30.80
CA LYS A 844 -25.40 11.62 31.85
C LYS A 844 -26.88 12.00 31.94
N LYS A 845 -27.18 13.30 31.99
CA LYS A 845 -28.58 13.79 32.00
C LYS A 845 -29.37 13.35 30.76
N THR A 846 -28.75 13.35 29.58
CA THR A 846 -29.38 12.91 28.32
C THR A 846 -29.60 11.39 28.29
N ARG A 847 -28.71 10.59 28.89
CA ARG A 847 -28.86 9.15 29.03
C ARG A 847 -29.94 8.79 30.05
N ASP A 848 -29.94 9.46 31.21
CA ASP A 848 -30.96 9.26 32.24
C ASP A 848 -32.37 9.60 31.70
N LEU A 849 -32.49 10.62 30.84
CA LEU A 849 -33.72 10.95 30.10
C LEU A 849 -34.15 9.90 29.06
N ALA A 850 -33.24 9.04 28.61
CA ALA A 850 -33.53 7.92 27.70
C ALA A 850 -33.89 6.62 28.45
N ASP A 851 -33.39 6.44 29.68
CA ASP A 851 -33.66 5.26 30.51
C ASP A 851 -34.96 5.39 31.37
N ASP A 852 -35.51 6.60 31.56
CA ASP A 852 -36.81 6.87 32.24
C ASP A 852 -38.06 6.45 31.38
N ASP A 853 -37.94 5.32 30.69
CA ASP A 853 -38.66 4.94 29.47
C ASP A 853 -40.12 4.46 29.64
N ASN A 854 -40.69 4.56 30.85
CA ASN A 854 -42.03 4.01 31.14
C ASN A 854 -43.18 5.01 31.04
N ASN A 855 -42.95 6.31 30.74
CA ASN A 855 -44.02 7.31 30.76
C ASN A 855 -43.92 8.46 29.72
N LEU A 856 -43.42 8.21 28.51
CA LEU A 856 -43.36 9.25 27.45
C LEU A 856 -44.07 8.89 26.13
N ASN A 857 -44.78 9.87 25.57
CA ASN A 857 -45.56 9.81 24.32
C ASN A 857 -44.73 9.35 23.09
N ASP A 858 -45.36 8.56 22.21
CA ASP A 858 -44.76 7.98 20.99
C ASP A 858 -44.11 8.99 20.01
N SER A 859 -44.48 10.27 20.06
CA SER A 859 -43.85 11.34 19.27
C SER A 859 -42.44 11.73 19.75
N ILE A 860 -42.04 11.28 20.95
CA ILE A 860 -40.68 11.43 21.49
C ILE A 860 -39.87 10.13 21.35
N ARG A 861 -40.52 8.96 21.24
CA ARG A 861 -39.84 7.67 20.94
C ARG A 861 -39.09 7.68 19.60
N LEU A 862 -39.63 8.35 18.58
CA LEU A 862 -38.92 8.60 17.30
C LEU A 862 -37.70 9.54 17.43
N LYS A 863 -37.51 10.19 18.58
CA LYS A 863 -36.40 11.11 18.86
C LYS A 863 -35.25 10.47 19.66
N ILE A 864 -35.44 9.24 20.18
CA ILE A 864 -34.53 8.59 21.13
C ILE A 864 -34.31 7.09 20.79
N SER A 865 -34.35 6.69 19.52
CA SER A 865 -33.81 5.38 19.10
C SER A 865 -32.28 5.48 18.92
N ASP A 866 -31.57 4.34 18.79
CA ASP A 866 -30.10 4.15 18.73
C ASP A 866 -29.28 5.13 17.83
N GLU A 867 -29.93 5.99 17.05
CA GLU A 867 -29.42 7.19 16.40
C GLU A 867 -28.99 8.34 17.36
N THR A 868 -29.17 8.19 18.68
CA THR A 868 -28.80 9.16 19.74
C THR A 868 -27.32 9.58 19.80
N LYS A 869 -26.45 9.06 18.93
CA LYS A 869 -25.07 9.54 18.76
C LYS A 869 -24.97 10.84 17.94
N ILE A 870 -25.99 11.21 17.17
CA ILE A 870 -25.91 12.38 16.29
C ILE A 870 -26.31 13.63 17.07
N ARG A 871 -25.36 14.55 17.24
CA ARG A 871 -25.61 15.88 17.79
C ARG A 871 -26.48 16.66 16.82
N MET A 872 -27.78 16.67 17.05
CA MET A 872 -28.72 17.43 16.24
C MET A 872 -28.49 18.92 16.44
N THR A 873 -28.07 19.60 15.38
CA THR A 873 -28.06 21.08 15.34
C THR A 873 -29.37 21.59 14.74
N PRO A 874 -29.76 22.84 15.00
CA PRO A 874 -30.94 23.44 14.37
C PRO A 874 -30.87 23.38 12.83
N PHE A 875 -29.66 23.50 12.27
CA PHE A 875 -29.41 23.34 10.85
C PHE A 875 -29.60 21.90 10.35
N ILE A 876 -29.12 20.89 11.10
CA ILE A 876 -29.36 19.47 10.74
C ILE A 876 -30.85 19.16 10.80
N ASN A 877 -31.56 19.70 11.81
CA ASN A 877 -33.00 19.55 11.92
C ASN A 877 -33.71 20.19 10.71
N TYR A 878 -33.32 21.41 10.31
CA TYR A 878 -33.79 22.06 9.09
C TYR A 878 -33.53 21.24 7.83
N SER A 879 -32.33 20.70 7.67
CA SER A 879 -31.94 19.93 6.49
C SER A 879 -32.77 18.65 6.29
N ARG A 880 -33.32 18.07 7.37
CA ARG A 880 -34.22 16.90 7.29
C ARG A 880 -35.57 17.27 6.66
N PHE A 881 -36.03 18.50 6.85
CA PHE A 881 -37.28 19.00 6.28
C PHE A 881 -37.08 19.65 4.91
N PHE A 882 -35.83 19.75 4.44
CA PHE A 882 -35.47 20.30 3.15
C PHE A 882 -35.34 19.16 2.14
N ASP A 883 -36.39 18.92 1.35
CA ASP A 883 -36.41 17.85 0.36
C ASP A 883 -35.53 18.21 -0.84
N LEU A 884 -34.30 17.67 -0.85
CA LEU A 884 -33.33 17.88 -1.92
C LEU A 884 -33.84 17.37 -3.28
N HIS A 885 -34.69 16.33 -3.30
CA HIS A 885 -35.15 15.72 -4.55
C HIS A 885 -36.12 16.63 -5.31
N THR A 886 -37.05 17.29 -4.61
CA THR A 886 -37.97 18.25 -5.23
C THR A 886 -37.24 19.49 -5.76
N LEU A 887 -36.20 19.97 -5.07
CA LEU A 887 -35.40 21.13 -5.51
C LEU A 887 -34.52 20.81 -6.74
N THR A 888 -33.88 19.62 -6.79
CA THR A 888 -33.11 19.20 -7.98
C THR A 888 -34.00 19.01 -9.21
N ASN A 889 -35.25 18.56 -9.01
CA ASN A 889 -36.21 18.43 -10.10
C ASN A 889 -36.70 19.80 -10.61
N SER A 890 -36.83 20.82 -9.75
CA SER A 890 -37.25 22.16 -10.16
C SER A 890 -36.13 22.95 -10.86
N LEU A 891 -34.87 22.74 -10.47
CA LEU A 891 -33.72 23.48 -11.00
C LEU A 891 -33.22 22.94 -12.36
N LYS A 892 -33.70 21.78 -12.82
CA LYS A 892 -33.20 21.08 -14.03
C LYS A 892 -31.67 20.86 -14.04
N SER A 893 -30.95 21.14 -12.95
CA SER A 893 -29.51 20.94 -12.80
C SER A 893 -29.26 19.64 -12.03
N LYS A 894 -28.36 18.80 -12.54
CA LYS A 894 -27.97 17.52 -11.92
C LYS A 894 -27.00 17.70 -10.73
N ASP A 895 -26.75 18.94 -10.32
CA ASP A 895 -25.62 19.27 -9.46
C ASP A 895 -26.03 19.41 -7.99
N ILE A 896 -25.81 18.33 -7.23
CA ILE A 896 -26.16 18.22 -5.81
C ILE A 896 -25.48 19.32 -4.96
N ASN A 897 -24.33 19.83 -5.41
CA ASN A 897 -23.58 20.86 -4.71
C ASN A 897 -24.25 22.24 -4.77
N GLU A 898 -24.94 22.54 -5.88
CA GLU A 898 -25.72 23.77 -6.04
C GLU A 898 -26.94 23.76 -5.11
N ALA A 899 -27.68 22.65 -5.09
CA ALA A 899 -28.82 22.46 -4.17
C ALA A 899 -28.41 22.56 -2.69
N ARG A 900 -27.25 21.99 -2.32
CA ARG A 900 -26.69 22.14 -0.95
C ARG A 900 -26.30 23.58 -0.64
N SER A 901 -25.72 24.30 -1.60
CA SER A 901 -25.35 25.71 -1.43
C SER A 901 -26.58 26.59 -1.23
N ILE A 902 -27.63 26.33 -2.00
CA ILE A 902 -28.93 26.99 -1.83
C ILE A 902 -29.50 26.69 -0.45
N MET A 903 -29.51 25.43 0.00
CA MET A 903 -29.98 25.07 1.35
C MET A 903 -29.22 25.80 2.47
N VAL A 904 -27.90 25.98 2.33
CA VAL A 904 -27.08 26.74 3.29
C VAL A 904 -27.39 28.23 3.22
N GLN A 905 -27.56 28.79 2.03
CA GLN A 905 -27.92 30.19 1.83
C GLN A 905 -29.33 30.48 2.38
N THR A 906 -30.33 29.66 2.06
CA THR A 906 -31.69 29.79 2.60
C THR A 906 -31.70 29.69 4.13
N TRP A 907 -30.88 28.81 4.71
CA TRP A 907 -30.71 28.79 6.16
C TRP A 907 -30.09 30.09 6.71
N ARG A 908 -29.11 30.65 6.01
CA ARG A 908 -28.46 31.93 6.36
C ARG A 908 -29.37 33.15 6.18
N ASP A 909 -30.35 33.07 5.30
CA ASP A 909 -31.29 34.15 5.00
C ASP A 909 -32.58 34.08 5.86
N LEU A 910 -32.85 32.93 6.52
CA LEU A 910 -33.94 32.81 7.49
C LEU A 910 -33.75 33.78 8.66
N SER A 911 -34.83 34.47 9.03
CA SER A 911 -34.89 35.31 10.23
C SER A 911 -34.68 34.48 11.51
N ASP A 912 -34.12 35.10 12.55
CA ASP A 912 -33.81 34.39 13.80
C ASP A 912 -35.06 33.79 14.47
N ASP A 913 -36.23 34.41 14.32
CA ASP A 913 -37.50 33.88 14.81
C ASP A 913 -37.90 32.57 14.11
N LYS A 914 -37.66 32.47 12.79
CA LYS A 914 -37.91 31.24 12.03
C LYS A 914 -36.87 30.17 12.35
N ARG A 915 -35.61 30.55 12.58
CA ARG A 915 -34.59 29.60 13.05
C ARG A 915 -34.91 29.02 14.43
N GLN A 916 -35.53 29.82 15.31
CA GLN A 916 -35.96 29.36 16.62
C GLN A 916 -37.02 28.25 16.55
N GLN A 917 -37.83 28.19 15.48
CA GLN A 917 -38.79 27.07 15.28
C GLN A 917 -38.06 25.72 15.16
N TYR A 918 -36.87 25.71 14.55
CA TYR A 918 -36.03 24.51 14.42
C TYR A 918 -35.23 24.18 15.68
N ASN A 919 -35.23 25.05 16.70
CA ASN A 919 -34.73 24.72 18.04
C ASN A 919 -35.71 23.84 18.82
N HIS A 920 -36.99 23.77 18.41
CA HIS A 920 -37.99 22.99 19.12
C HIS A 920 -37.68 21.49 18.99
N GLY A 921 -37.25 20.88 20.11
CA GLY A 921 -36.83 19.47 20.14
C GLY A 921 -35.32 19.24 20.03
N VAL A 922 -34.50 20.30 19.88
CA VAL A 922 -33.04 20.21 19.91
C VAL A 922 -32.54 20.38 21.35
N VAL A 923 -31.95 19.33 21.93
CA VAL A 923 -31.31 19.41 23.24
C VAL A 923 -30.06 20.29 23.14
N LYS A 924 -29.92 21.28 24.03
CA LYS A 924 -28.73 22.15 24.10
C LYS A 924 -27.47 21.29 24.26
N PHE A 925 -26.64 21.20 23.21
CA PHE A 925 -25.44 20.37 23.20
C PHE A 925 -24.19 21.19 23.53
N TYR A 926 -23.14 20.53 24.01
CA TYR A 926 -21.82 21.12 24.22
C TYR A 926 -20.88 20.68 23.11
N SER A 927 -20.30 21.60 22.35
CA SER A 927 -19.25 21.32 21.36
C SER A 927 -18.13 20.46 21.93
N PRO A 928 -17.52 19.54 21.14
CA PRO A 928 -16.41 18.73 21.60
C PRO A 928 -15.25 19.61 22.09
N VAL A 929 -14.39 19.08 22.95
CA VAL A 929 -13.24 19.83 23.44
C VAL A 929 -12.30 20.19 22.29
N THR A 930 -12.06 19.24 21.39
CA THR A 930 -11.18 19.36 20.22
C THR A 930 -11.58 20.48 19.26
N GLN A 931 -12.86 20.86 19.22
CA GLN A 931 -13.34 21.98 18.41
C GLN A 931 -12.82 23.35 18.89
N ASN A 932 -12.62 23.51 20.20
CA ASN A 932 -12.18 24.80 20.77
C ASN A 932 -10.70 24.79 21.15
N TYR A 933 -10.13 23.60 21.38
CA TYR A 933 -8.77 23.41 21.85
C TYR A 933 -8.08 22.40 20.96
N LEU A 934 -7.01 22.83 20.31
CA LEU A 934 -6.19 21.96 19.45
C LEU A 934 -5.52 20.87 20.32
N PRO A 935 -5.70 19.56 20.02
CA PRO A 935 -5.12 18.47 20.81
C PRO A 935 -3.59 18.49 20.87
N ALA A 936 -2.93 18.91 19.78
CA ALA A 936 -1.47 18.96 19.71
C ALA A 936 -0.85 20.04 20.60
N SER A 937 -1.60 21.09 20.96
CA SER A 937 -1.07 22.23 21.75
C SER A 937 -1.61 22.30 23.17
N ASN A 938 -2.72 21.62 23.48
CA ASN A 938 -3.39 21.74 24.77
C ASN A 938 -3.47 20.37 25.45
N LEU A 939 -2.74 20.20 26.56
CA LEU A 939 -2.81 18.97 27.35
C LEU A 939 -4.24 18.74 27.89
N GLY A 940 -4.72 17.51 27.77
CA GLY A 940 -6.07 17.12 28.20
C GLY A 940 -7.18 17.45 27.20
N ALA A 941 -6.87 18.07 26.05
CA ALA A 941 -7.80 18.24 24.94
C ALA A 941 -7.97 16.92 24.17
N ILE A 942 -8.62 15.94 24.81
CA ILE A 942 -8.86 14.60 24.26
C ILE A 942 -10.25 14.47 23.65
N THR A 943 -10.43 13.43 22.83
CA THR A 943 -11.74 13.05 22.30
C THR A 943 -12.63 12.45 23.37
N GLU A 944 -13.93 12.56 23.17
CA GLU A 944 -14.93 12.07 24.13
C GLU A 944 -14.89 10.55 24.26
N ARG A 945 -14.57 9.84 23.18
CA ARG A 945 -14.36 8.38 23.20
C ARG A 945 -13.18 7.99 24.08
N LEU A 946 -12.05 8.67 23.96
CA LEU A 946 -10.88 8.38 24.78
C LEU A 946 -11.16 8.69 26.25
N ASP A 947 -11.85 9.80 26.51
CA ASP A 947 -12.28 10.22 27.84
C ASP A 947 -13.22 9.19 28.49
N ASP A 948 -14.15 8.61 27.72
CA ASP A 948 -15.02 7.52 28.18
C ASP A 948 -14.23 6.24 28.48
N LEU A 949 -13.27 5.85 27.63
CA LEU A 949 -12.42 4.66 27.85
C LEU A 949 -11.58 4.79 29.13
N ILE A 950 -10.98 5.96 29.37
CA ILE A 950 -10.19 6.23 30.57
C ILE A 950 -11.06 6.05 31.82
N ARG A 951 -12.28 6.59 31.80
CA ARG A 951 -13.18 6.53 32.96
C ARG A 951 -13.74 5.15 33.19
N ASN A 952 -14.22 4.48 32.14
CA ASN A 952 -14.74 3.13 32.24
C ASN A 952 -13.70 2.21 32.90
N TYR A 953 -12.43 2.36 32.51
CA TYR A 953 -11.35 1.61 33.14
C TYR A 953 -11.17 1.96 34.63
N ILE A 954 -11.14 3.24 34.98
CA ILE A 954 -11.02 3.70 36.39
C ILE A 954 -12.20 3.22 37.25
N THR A 955 -13.42 3.21 36.70
CA THR A 955 -14.63 2.76 37.42
C THR A 955 -14.67 1.25 37.58
N THR A 956 -14.31 0.51 36.53
CA THR A 956 -14.35 -0.96 36.53
C THR A 956 -13.27 -1.55 37.44
N HIS A 957 -12.06 -0.98 37.42
CA HIS A 957 -10.93 -1.56 38.14
C HIS A 957 -10.66 -0.95 39.52
N GLY A 958 -11.26 0.21 39.87
CA GLY A 958 -11.33 0.76 41.24
C GLY A 958 -9.98 1.16 41.85
N LYS A 959 -9.13 0.17 42.15
CA LYS A 959 -7.70 0.28 42.46
C LYS A 959 -6.90 -0.14 41.22
N LEU A 960 -5.94 0.70 40.82
CA LEU A 960 -4.97 0.36 39.78
C LEU A 960 -3.91 -0.59 40.39
N ASP A 961 -4.37 -1.75 40.84
CA ASP A 961 -3.62 -2.72 41.66
C ASP A 961 -2.57 -3.42 40.78
N GLN A 962 -1.35 -2.87 40.79
CA GLN A 962 -0.08 -3.55 40.48
C GLN A 962 1.14 -2.66 40.82
N THR A 963 0.98 -1.32 40.86
CA THR A 963 2.10 -0.36 41.04
C THR A 963 1.83 0.79 42.03
N ASN A 964 0.78 0.76 42.84
CA ASN A 964 0.35 1.88 43.71
C ASN A 964 0.18 3.21 42.93
N MET A 965 -0.35 3.16 41.71
CA MET A 965 -0.55 4.36 40.91
C MET A 965 -1.83 5.12 41.29
N ASP A 966 -1.71 6.44 41.47
CA ASP A 966 -2.84 7.33 41.67
C ASP A 966 -3.65 7.54 40.38
N LYS A 967 -4.98 7.64 40.52
CA LYS A 967 -5.91 7.93 39.41
C LYS A 967 -5.52 9.18 38.61
N ARG A 968 -5.00 10.21 39.30
CA ARG A 968 -4.54 11.45 38.65
C ARG A 968 -3.30 11.22 37.79
N THR A 969 -2.37 10.40 38.24
CA THR A 969 -1.14 10.07 37.50
C THR A 969 -1.48 9.25 36.26
N PHE A 970 -2.45 8.34 36.37
CA PHE A 970 -2.98 7.58 35.23
C PHE A 970 -3.63 8.49 34.17
N GLU A 971 -4.52 9.40 34.58
CA GLU A 971 -5.15 10.37 33.67
C GLU A 971 -4.10 11.26 32.98
N LYS A 972 -3.12 11.78 33.75
CA LYS A 972 -2.00 12.57 33.22
C LYS A 972 -1.20 11.79 32.19
N MET A 973 -0.84 10.54 32.48
CA MET A 973 -0.09 9.68 31.57
C MET A 973 -0.83 9.48 30.24
N LEU A 974 -2.14 9.22 30.27
CA LEU A 974 -2.92 9.02 29.04
C LEU A 974 -3.17 10.31 28.28
N HIS A 975 -3.36 11.45 28.95
CA HIS A 975 -3.42 12.76 28.29
C HIS A 975 -2.09 13.10 27.60
N PHE A 976 -0.96 12.84 28.28
CA PHE A 976 0.37 13.05 27.72
C PHE A 976 0.64 12.14 26.51
N LYS A 977 0.28 10.86 26.64
CA LYS A 977 0.39 9.90 25.54
C LYS A 977 -0.47 10.32 24.35
N SER A 978 -1.72 10.72 24.56
CA SER A 978 -2.61 11.20 23.50
C SER A 978 -2.02 12.39 22.75
N LEU A 979 -1.39 13.33 23.44
CA LEU A 979 -0.75 14.50 22.83
C LEU A 979 0.46 14.09 21.96
N LYS A 980 1.29 13.15 22.44
CA LYS A 980 2.40 12.59 21.65
C LYS A 980 1.94 11.76 20.46
N SER A 981 0.73 11.20 20.52
CA SER A 981 0.14 10.39 19.45
C SER A 981 -0.54 11.23 18.37
N CYS A 982 -0.54 12.57 18.47
CA CYS A 982 -1.07 13.43 17.41
C CYS A 982 -0.32 13.24 16.08
N ILE A 983 -1.05 13.44 14.98
CA ILE A 983 -0.49 13.45 13.64
C ILE A 983 0.38 14.69 13.44
N ASP A 984 1.50 14.52 12.75
CA ASP A 984 2.44 15.59 12.48
C ASP A 984 1.95 16.44 11.28
N PRO A 985 1.94 17.79 11.36
CA PRO A 985 1.64 18.64 10.22
C PRO A 985 2.60 18.40 9.05
N GLY A 986 2.08 18.44 7.83
CA GLY A 986 2.80 18.14 6.60
C GLY A 986 2.69 16.68 6.15
N GLU A 987 2.10 15.78 6.95
CA GLU A 987 1.92 14.38 6.55
C GLU A 987 0.94 14.25 5.37
N SER A 988 1.36 13.53 4.32
CA SER A 988 0.56 13.29 3.11
C SER A 988 -0.49 12.19 3.33
N VAL A 989 -1.50 12.49 4.14
CA VAL A 989 -2.54 11.55 4.56
C VAL A 989 -3.36 10.96 3.41
N GLY A 990 -3.53 11.70 2.31
CA GLY A 990 -4.25 11.18 1.14
C GLY A 990 -3.52 10.02 0.45
N ILE A 991 -2.19 10.11 0.32
CA ILE A 991 -1.36 9.05 -0.23
C ILE A 991 -1.37 7.83 0.71
N LEU A 992 -1.26 8.06 2.03
CA LEU A 992 -1.32 6.98 3.03
C LEU A 992 -2.67 6.26 3.00
N ALA A 993 -3.77 6.99 2.87
CA ALA A 993 -5.11 6.42 2.74
C ALA A 993 -5.25 5.59 1.45
N ALA A 994 -4.78 6.13 0.31
CA ALA A 994 -4.79 5.42 -0.97
C ALA A 994 -4.00 4.11 -0.92
N GLN A 995 -2.81 4.13 -0.32
CA GLN A 995 -1.97 2.95 -0.13
C GLN A 995 -2.61 1.93 0.82
N SER A 996 -3.20 2.40 1.92
CA SER A 996 -3.85 1.54 2.93
C SER A 996 -5.11 0.84 2.41
N ILE A 997 -5.69 1.32 1.30
CA ILE A 997 -6.78 0.64 0.57
C ILE A 997 -6.22 -0.26 -0.54
N GLY A 998 -5.27 0.27 -1.33
CA GLY A 998 -4.74 -0.40 -2.51
C GLY A 998 -3.91 -1.64 -2.19
N GLU A 999 -2.99 -1.55 -1.22
CA GLU A 999 -2.07 -2.63 -0.88
C GLU A 999 -2.81 -3.86 -0.31
N PRO A 1000 -3.73 -3.74 0.66
CA PRO A 1000 -4.48 -4.91 1.14
C PRO A 1000 -5.37 -5.51 0.06
N SER A 1001 -5.90 -4.70 -0.85
CA SER A 1001 -6.67 -5.19 -1.99
C SER A 1001 -5.83 -6.08 -2.90
N THR A 1002 -4.55 -5.74 -3.12
CA THR A 1002 -3.62 -6.62 -3.87
C THR A 1002 -3.33 -7.91 -3.10
N GLN A 1003 -3.09 -7.84 -1.79
CA GLN A 1003 -2.86 -9.03 -0.97
C GLN A 1003 -4.09 -9.95 -0.90
N MET A 1004 -5.30 -9.39 -0.84
CA MET A 1004 -6.56 -10.16 -0.87
C MET A 1004 -6.66 -11.05 -2.10
N THR A 1005 -6.08 -10.62 -3.22
CA THR A 1005 -6.04 -11.38 -4.47
C THR A 1005 -4.93 -12.41 -4.49
N LEU A 1006 -3.75 -12.06 -3.97
CA LEU A 1006 -2.59 -12.97 -3.94
C LEU A 1006 -2.78 -14.11 -2.92
N ASN A 1007 -3.40 -13.83 -1.78
CA ASN A 1007 -3.65 -14.84 -0.74
C ASN A 1007 -4.63 -15.93 -1.18
N THR A 1008 -5.46 -15.68 -2.19
CA THR A 1008 -6.33 -16.70 -2.80
C THR A 1008 -5.50 -17.88 -3.34
N PHE A 1009 -4.25 -17.67 -3.77
CA PHE A 1009 -3.34 -18.73 -4.19
C PHE A 1009 -2.95 -19.69 -3.05
N HIS A 1010 -2.61 -19.14 -1.88
CA HIS A 1010 -2.18 -19.94 -0.72
C HIS A 1010 -3.32 -20.72 -0.06
N PHE A 1011 -4.56 -20.28 -0.27
CA PHE A 1011 -5.78 -20.93 0.23
C PHE A 1011 -6.60 -21.59 -0.90
N ALA A 1012 -6.03 -21.74 -2.10
CA ALA A 1012 -6.72 -22.31 -3.25
C ALA A 1012 -7.29 -23.70 -2.91
N GLY A 1013 -8.57 -23.91 -3.21
CA GLY A 1013 -9.29 -25.15 -2.92
C GLY A 1013 -10.02 -25.23 -1.57
N ARG A 1014 -10.11 -24.14 -0.77
CA ARG A 1014 -10.93 -24.09 0.46
C ARG A 1014 -11.89 -22.91 0.49
N GLY A 1015 -13.18 -23.15 0.74
CA GLY A 1015 -14.22 -22.11 0.72
C GLY A 1015 -14.39 -21.27 1.97
N GLU A 1016 -13.45 -21.30 2.91
CA GLU A 1016 -13.58 -20.51 4.14
C GLU A 1016 -13.38 -19.00 3.91
N MET A 1017 -12.88 -18.56 2.74
CA MET A 1017 -12.76 -17.15 2.43
C MET A 1017 -13.10 -16.85 0.96
N ASN A 1018 -14.37 -16.57 0.67
CA ASN A 1018 -14.81 -15.92 -0.58
C ASN A 1018 -14.39 -14.44 -0.61
N VAL A 1019 -13.07 -14.19 -0.62
CA VAL A 1019 -12.44 -12.85 -0.66
C VAL A 1019 -12.71 -12.14 -2.01
N THR A 1020 -13.11 -12.89 -3.03
CA THR A 1020 -13.23 -12.46 -4.43
C THR A 1020 -14.40 -11.51 -4.71
N LEU A 1021 -15.38 -11.41 -3.80
CA LEU A 1021 -16.50 -10.46 -3.91
C LEU A 1021 -16.08 -9.00 -3.63
N GLY A 1022 -14.96 -8.77 -2.94
CA GLY A 1022 -14.57 -7.45 -2.46
C GLY A 1022 -14.05 -6.49 -3.54
N VAL A 1023 -13.18 -6.95 -4.44
CA VAL A 1023 -12.52 -6.08 -5.43
C VAL A 1023 -13.48 -5.52 -6.49
N PRO A 1024 -14.39 -6.32 -7.09
CA PRO A 1024 -15.40 -5.79 -7.99
C PRO A 1024 -16.29 -4.75 -7.30
N ARG A 1025 -16.65 -4.99 -6.03
CA ARG A 1025 -17.44 -4.06 -5.23
C ARG A 1025 -16.71 -2.73 -4.97
N LEU A 1026 -15.43 -2.79 -4.60
CA LEU A 1026 -14.59 -1.60 -4.42
C LEU A 1026 -14.51 -0.76 -5.70
N ARG A 1027 -14.44 -1.40 -6.87
CA ARG A 1027 -14.45 -0.70 -8.16
C ARG A 1027 -15.79 0.00 -8.41
N GLU A 1028 -16.90 -0.70 -8.18
CA GLU A 1028 -18.24 -0.12 -8.36
C GLU A 1028 -18.42 1.12 -7.48
N LEU A 1029 -17.94 1.07 -6.24
CA LEU A 1029 -18.04 2.16 -5.27
C LEU A 1029 -17.07 3.32 -5.55
N LEU A 1030 -15.78 3.03 -5.72
CA LEU A 1030 -14.73 4.06 -5.73
C LEU A 1030 -14.35 4.56 -7.12
N MET A 1031 -14.51 3.74 -8.17
CA MET A 1031 -14.06 4.12 -9.52
C MET A 1031 -15.18 4.55 -10.43
N VAL A 1032 -16.29 3.82 -10.41
CA VAL A 1032 -17.43 4.06 -11.32
C VAL A 1032 -18.49 4.91 -10.64
N ALA A 1033 -18.59 4.83 -9.30
CA ALA A 1033 -19.70 5.36 -8.53
C ALA A 1033 -21.04 4.92 -9.16
N SER A 1034 -21.16 3.61 -9.43
CA SER A 1034 -22.26 3.07 -10.24
C SER A 1034 -23.61 3.33 -9.58
N GLN A 1035 -24.52 3.98 -10.31
CA GLN A 1035 -25.91 4.19 -9.88
C GLN A 1035 -26.65 2.86 -9.70
N LYS A 1036 -26.39 1.88 -10.59
CA LYS A 1036 -26.90 0.51 -10.49
C LYS A 1036 -25.78 -0.41 -10.04
N VAL A 1037 -25.74 -0.68 -8.74
CA VAL A 1037 -24.85 -1.67 -8.14
C VAL A 1037 -25.39 -3.07 -8.46
N LYS A 1038 -24.53 -4.06 -8.72
CA LYS A 1038 -24.99 -5.42 -9.07
C LYS A 1038 -25.84 -6.08 -7.98
N THR A 1039 -25.55 -5.78 -6.72
CA THR A 1039 -26.32 -6.20 -5.54
C THR A 1039 -26.71 -4.94 -4.75
N GLN A 1040 -27.86 -4.34 -5.09
CA GLN A 1040 -28.48 -3.30 -4.27
C GLN A 1040 -29.16 -3.97 -3.08
N THR A 1041 -28.75 -3.62 -1.87
CA THR A 1041 -29.30 -4.09 -0.60
C THR A 1041 -29.80 -2.91 0.20
#